data_AF-A0A975S2S8-F1
#
_entry.id   AF-A0A975S2S8-F1
#
_cell.length_a   1.000
_cell.length_b   1.000
_cell.length_c   1.000
_cell.angle_alpha   90.00
_cell.angle_beta   90.00
_cell.angle_gamma   90.00
#
_symmetry.space_group_name_H-M   'P 1'
#
loop_
_entity.id
_entity.type
_entity.pdbx_description
1 polymer ?
#
loop_
_entity_poly.entity_id
_entity_poly.type
_entity_poly.pdbx_seq_one_letter_code
_entity_poly.pdbx_strand_id
1 'polypeptide(L)'
;MNDGLFFHVSVYATRPNRDGWGDTQYAEGLLRAIRALRGCDGDLFFRNEMPKLGCGLGRDVVLRIVGPHPEDPVPGVPNLLWMISPPNLAPVASLARFQGVFCASKLFANYLQQRGIAAQYLPQATETAHFHPDRRRADAADIPVVFVGAYAPRVDRRLVVQAVKSGHDVRIWGPGWRGVVPDHCLQGERLNYTELAETYAAARIVLNSHMPQMADLGFMSNRTFDALSSGARVISEVIPEFTAATLPELACVSDTAGLVAKLDEFLALPTADRQARIALHDRIKLDFGFGGRAMTFVACAREVLAQQQMALPTRALLDQRMAAPIGLLRLSDPARSADTQHEGLLLAADEILHLARAYPPTAPLLAAEPAAGEGVIHALMADLREMQGLMRGPVTPAAQARVDTLARSALRVVEALRETSPVLRLRVSPAERDAALARLLRDEPLWAHSPEDYQRDANKIHLALNPRRAPVATQAPVGVFLHLFYEDLAEQFAARLALIDAPVQIYVSTDTEEKAARIAAHLPQAEIRLFANRGRDIWPKLYGFGDVYHRHDIVLHLHGKKSPHSGKLNDWLAHILDCLLNSREDVNRILSLFQSIPSLGLVTPLTYRSVLSASHWGANKDIARELAARINLQAPLPDNSQLQFPVGSMFWGRTKAIQPLLDLALTPAHFPPEAGQVDGTVAHAIERMLGVVCRATGHDILPVAAVGQTAHAKYRRQFNSNRALRTALEAGAFAPP
;
A
#
# COMPACT_ATOMS: atom_id res chain seq x y z
N MET A 1 45.95 0.44 6.58
CA MET A 1 44.64 -0.17 6.28
C MET A 1 43.71 0.94 5.83
N ASN A 2 42.87 0.70 4.82
CA ASN A 2 42.07 1.77 4.22
C ASN A 2 40.91 2.14 5.17
N ASP A 3 41.06 3.23 5.93
CA ASP A 3 40.05 3.74 6.89
C ASP A 3 38.86 4.46 6.21
N GLY A 4 38.78 4.38 4.89
CA GLY A 4 37.69 4.96 4.12
C GLY A 4 36.35 4.27 4.36
N LEU A 5 35.27 5.04 4.32
CA LEU A 5 33.90 4.56 4.43
C LEU A 5 33.09 4.93 3.20
N PHE A 6 32.23 4.02 2.77
CA PHE A 6 31.27 4.26 1.71
C PHE A 6 29.85 4.07 2.24
N PHE A 7 29.09 5.16 2.30
CA PHE A 7 27.73 5.16 2.84
C PHE A 7 26.69 4.93 1.74
N HIS A 8 25.86 3.91 1.90
CA HIS A 8 24.64 3.75 1.13
C HIS A 8 23.48 4.32 1.94
N VAL A 9 22.97 5.49 1.55
CA VAL A 9 21.88 6.15 2.28
C VAL A 9 20.53 5.81 1.63
N SER A 10 19.64 5.17 2.38
CA SER A 10 18.34 4.76 1.83
C SER A 10 17.35 5.91 1.76
N VAL A 11 16.60 5.98 0.68
CA VAL A 11 15.46 6.89 0.51
C VAL A 11 14.18 6.08 0.30
N TYR A 12 13.14 6.38 1.07
CA TYR A 12 11.91 5.59 1.04
C TYR A 12 11.07 5.76 -0.25
N ALA A 13 11.29 6.82 -1.02
CA ALA A 13 10.68 6.98 -2.33
C ALA A 13 11.16 5.86 -3.28
N THR A 14 10.33 5.48 -4.25
CA THR A 14 10.82 4.71 -5.40
C THR A 14 11.60 5.64 -6.33
N ARG A 15 12.55 5.08 -7.09
CA ARG A 15 13.34 5.86 -8.05
C ARG A 15 12.50 6.75 -8.99
N PRO A 16 11.35 6.29 -9.54
CA PRO A 16 10.50 7.14 -10.39
C PRO A 16 9.83 8.31 -9.67
N ASN A 17 9.56 8.19 -8.36
CA ASN A 17 8.80 9.19 -7.60
C ASN A 17 9.70 10.08 -6.72
N ARG A 18 11.03 9.93 -6.82
CA ARG A 18 12.01 10.60 -5.94
C ARG A 18 11.90 12.13 -5.94
N ASP A 19 11.66 12.75 -7.09
CA ASP A 19 11.58 14.22 -7.22
C ASP A 19 10.31 14.78 -6.54
N GLY A 20 9.31 13.91 -6.31
CA GLY A 20 8.09 14.20 -5.58
C GLY A 20 8.25 14.18 -4.06
N TRP A 21 9.36 13.62 -3.53
CA TRP A 21 9.48 13.21 -2.14
C TRP A 21 10.52 14.05 -1.38
N GLY A 22 10.09 14.74 -0.32
CA GLY A 22 10.97 15.64 0.46
C GLY A 22 12.20 14.95 1.06
N ASP A 23 12.06 13.67 1.46
CA ASP A 23 13.15 12.89 2.06
C ASP A 23 14.32 12.68 1.08
N THR A 24 14.09 12.75 -0.24
CA THR A 24 15.16 12.66 -1.23
C THR A 24 16.15 13.81 -1.08
N GLN A 25 15.66 15.06 -1.03
CA GLN A 25 16.52 16.23 -0.84
C GLN A 25 17.21 16.22 0.52
N TYR A 26 16.51 15.76 1.56
CA TYR A 26 17.06 15.60 2.90
C TYR A 26 18.24 14.60 2.93
N ALA A 27 18.09 13.44 2.28
CA ALA A 27 19.14 12.43 2.16
C ALA A 27 20.33 12.91 1.31
N GLU A 28 20.08 13.64 0.22
CA GLU A 28 21.12 14.26 -0.60
C GLU A 28 21.96 15.28 0.19
N GLY A 29 21.30 16.12 1.00
CA GLY A 29 21.98 17.09 1.87
C GLY A 29 22.86 16.41 2.92
N LEU A 30 22.37 15.32 3.54
CA LEU A 30 23.17 14.52 4.45
C LEU A 30 24.36 13.87 3.74
N LEU A 31 24.16 13.32 2.54
CA LEU A 31 25.21 12.68 1.76
C LEU A 31 26.31 13.68 1.36
N ARG A 32 25.95 14.93 1.02
CA ARG A 32 26.93 16.02 0.82
C ARG A 32 27.76 16.27 2.08
N ALA A 33 27.15 16.27 3.26
CA ALA A 33 27.87 16.43 4.52
C ALA A 33 28.80 15.25 4.83
N ILE A 34 28.40 14.01 4.51
CA ILE A 34 29.25 12.82 4.63
C ILE A 34 30.47 12.94 3.71
N ARG A 35 30.28 13.31 2.44
CA ARG A 35 31.37 13.49 1.45
C ARG A 35 32.36 14.60 1.80
N ALA A 36 31.95 15.56 2.63
CA ALA A 36 32.85 16.60 3.12
C ALA A 36 33.83 16.09 4.19
N LEU A 37 33.59 14.91 4.77
CA LEU A 37 34.47 14.30 5.76
C LEU A 37 35.58 13.49 5.07
N ARG A 38 36.81 13.63 5.57
CA ARG A 38 37.99 12.96 4.99
C ARG A 38 37.80 11.44 4.95
N GLY A 39 38.00 10.87 3.76
CA GLY A 39 37.92 9.42 3.53
C GLY A 39 36.50 8.88 3.51
N CYS A 40 35.47 9.73 3.41
CA CYS A 40 34.09 9.30 3.32
C CYS A 40 33.52 9.62 1.94
N ASP A 41 32.77 8.69 1.37
CA ASP A 41 31.94 8.89 0.18
C ASP A 41 30.62 8.11 0.36
N GLY A 42 29.76 8.10 -0.64
CA GLY A 42 28.54 7.32 -0.62
C GLY A 42 27.62 7.56 -1.79
N ASP A 43 26.47 6.90 -1.78
CA ASP A 43 25.40 7.03 -2.76
C ASP A 43 24.01 6.95 -2.11
N LEU A 44 22.99 7.10 -2.94
CA LEU A 44 21.60 6.87 -2.58
C LEU A 44 21.08 5.61 -3.26
N PHE A 45 20.27 4.86 -2.53
CA PHE A 45 19.43 3.81 -3.09
C PHE A 45 17.98 3.98 -2.62
N PHE A 46 17.04 3.51 -3.44
CA PHE A 46 15.63 3.80 -3.30
C PHE A 46 14.84 2.56 -2.86
N ARG A 47 13.59 2.76 -2.43
CA ARG A 47 12.70 1.65 -2.06
C ARG A 47 12.60 0.62 -3.20
N ASN A 48 12.63 -0.66 -2.82
CA ASN A 48 12.70 -1.84 -3.70
C ASN A 48 14.07 -2.07 -4.38
N GLU A 49 15.11 -1.33 -3.99
CA GLU A 49 16.48 -1.54 -4.49
C GLU A 49 17.38 -2.12 -3.39
N MET A 50 18.43 -2.80 -3.83
CA MET A 50 19.56 -3.18 -2.96
C MET A 50 20.75 -2.28 -3.29
N PRO A 51 21.52 -1.83 -2.29
CA PRO A 51 22.75 -1.12 -2.54
C PRO A 51 23.76 -2.03 -3.25
N LYS A 52 24.59 -1.43 -4.11
CA LYS A 52 25.69 -2.13 -4.78
C LYS A 52 26.90 -2.12 -3.86
N LEU A 53 27.08 -3.20 -3.11
CA LEU A 53 28.20 -3.32 -2.17
C LEU A 53 29.54 -3.48 -2.93
N GLY A 54 30.63 -2.99 -2.35
CA GLY A 54 31.99 -3.16 -2.85
C GLY A 54 32.34 -2.32 -4.09
N CYS A 55 31.47 -1.42 -4.54
CA CYS A 55 31.77 -0.54 -5.69
C CYS A 55 32.46 0.77 -5.32
N GLY A 56 32.49 1.12 -4.03
CA GLY A 56 33.00 2.38 -3.53
C GLY A 56 34.45 2.34 -3.04
N LEU A 57 35.04 3.52 -2.83
CA LEU A 57 36.32 3.67 -2.15
C LEU A 57 36.10 3.60 -0.63
N GLY A 58 36.18 2.41 -0.05
CA GLY A 58 36.09 2.23 1.40
C GLY A 58 35.34 0.97 1.81
N ARG A 59 35.03 0.87 3.11
CA ARG A 59 34.16 -0.18 3.66
C ARG A 59 32.71 0.27 3.57
N ASP A 60 31.83 -0.58 3.06
CA ASP A 60 30.41 -0.28 2.90
C ASP A 60 29.71 -0.15 4.27
N VAL A 61 28.82 0.82 4.37
CA VAL A 61 27.95 1.08 5.53
C VAL A 61 26.58 1.47 4.99
N VAL A 62 25.51 0.85 5.50
CA VAL A 62 24.15 1.24 5.15
C VAL A 62 23.61 2.18 6.21
N LEU A 63 23.08 3.33 5.80
CA LEU A 63 22.37 4.26 6.67
C LEU A 63 20.93 4.40 6.19
N ARG A 64 19.98 3.94 7.00
CA ARG A 64 18.55 4.09 6.72
C ARG A 64 17.98 5.30 7.43
N ILE A 65 17.53 6.30 6.66
CA ILE A 65 16.73 7.41 7.19
C ILE A 65 15.28 6.97 7.12
N VAL A 66 14.67 6.71 8.28
CA VAL A 66 13.37 6.06 8.34
C VAL A 66 12.30 7.01 8.86
N GLY A 67 11.21 7.03 8.09
CA GLY A 67 9.92 7.53 8.55
C GLY A 67 9.00 6.39 9.00
N PRO A 68 7.84 6.17 8.34
CA PRO A 68 6.82 5.22 8.79
C PRO A 68 7.11 3.72 8.55
N HIS A 69 8.09 3.32 7.75
CA HIS A 69 8.38 1.89 7.50
C HIS A 69 9.89 1.64 7.42
N PRO A 70 10.50 0.92 8.38
CA PRO A 70 11.89 0.48 8.27
C PRO A 70 11.99 -0.79 7.41
N GLU A 71 12.67 -0.68 6.27
CA GLU A 71 13.07 -1.85 5.47
C GLU A 71 14.13 -2.69 6.19
N ASP A 72 14.24 -3.97 5.84
CA ASP A 72 15.19 -4.91 6.43
C ASP A 72 16.67 -4.44 6.31
N PRO A 73 17.53 -4.72 7.32
CA PRO A 73 18.98 -4.53 7.19
C PRO A 73 19.57 -5.32 6.03
N VAL A 74 20.61 -4.76 5.40
CA VAL A 74 21.39 -5.43 4.35
C VAL A 74 22.42 -6.35 5.01
N PRO A 75 22.33 -7.69 4.86
CA PRO A 75 23.24 -8.61 5.54
C PRO A 75 24.70 -8.42 5.15
N GLY A 76 25.61 -8.73 6.08
CA GLY A 76 27.06 -8.76 5.82
C GLY A 76 27.77 -7.41 5.91
N VAL A 77 27.03 -6.32 6.13
CA VAL A 77 27.59 -4.96 6.32
C VAL A 77 26.98 -4.27 7.55
N PRO A 78 27.61 -3.21 8.09
CA PRO A 78 27.04 -2.42 9.17
C PRO A 78 25.76 -1.73 8.71
N ASN A 79 24.70 -1.82 9.50
CA ASN A 79 23.45 -1.11 9.24
C ASN A 79 23.15 -0.13 10.37
N LEU A 80 23.14 1.15 10.02
CA LEU A 80 22.72 2.25 10.88
C LEU A 80 21.29 2.65 10.53
N LEU A 81 20.51 3.03 11.54
CA LEU A 81 19.13 3.47 11.42
C LEU A 81 18.99 4.85 12.06
N TRP A 82 18.47 5.82 11.33
CA TRP A 82 18.06 7.11 11.87
C TRP A 82 16.56 7.31 11.70
N MET A 83 15.83 7.13 12.80
CA MET A 83 14.39 7.33 12.86
C MET A 83 14.09 8.82 13.03
N ILE A 84 13.67 9.46 11.94
CA ILE A 84 13.28 10.87 11.93
C ILE A 84 11.78 11.05 12.21
N SER A 85 10.97 10.01 12.00
CA SER A 85 9.61 9.93 12.51
C SER A 85 9.40 8.59 13.24
N PRO A 86 8.27 8.42 13.97
CA PRO A 86 7.92 7.11 14.49
C PRO A 86 7.85 6.09 13.34
N PRO A 87 8.45 4.90 13.49
CA PRO A 87 8.19 3.80 12.58
C PRO A 87 6.76 3.31 12.83
N ASN A 88 5.93 3.24 11.79
CA ASN A 88 4.60 2.70 11.90
C ASN A 88 4.71 1.19 12.13
N LEU A 89 4.55 0.81 13.40
CA LEU A 89 4.24 -0.57 13.76
C LEU A 89 5.38 -1.55 13.44
N ALA A 90 6.62 -1.05 13.41
CA ALA A 90 7.80 -1.88 13.23
C ALA A 90 8.13 -2.60 14.55
N PRO A 91 8.20 -3.94 14.57
CA PRO A 91 8.53 -4.68 15.77
C PRO A 91 9.89 -4.28 16.35
N VAL A 92 10.01 -4.29 17.68
CA VAL A 92 11.26 -4.17 18.43
C VAL A 92 12.29 -5.16 17.89
N ALA A 93 11.84 -6.40 17.62
CA ALA A 93 12.68 -7.44 17.05
C ALA A 93 13.31 -7.06 15.70
N SER A 94 12.59 -6.30 14.87
CA SER A 94 13.10 -5.81 13.59
C SER A 94 14.12 -4.68 13.80
N LEU A 95 13.86 -3.77 14.74
CA LEU A 95 14.79 -2.67 15.11
C LEU A 95 16.08 -3.19 15.75
N ALA A 96 16.02 -4.30 16.49
CA ALA A 96 17.18 -4.92 17.14
C ALA A 96 18.23 -5.47 16.16
N ARG A 97 17.90 -5.58 14.87
CA ARG A 97 18.82 -6.09 13.83
C ARG A 97 19.80 -5.03 13.31
N PHE A 98 19.62 -3.77 13.66
CA PHE A 98 20.50 -2.66 13.29
C PHE A 98 21.64 -2.51 14.30
N GLN A 99 22.84 -2.19 13.82
CA GLN A 99 24.05 -2.09 14.65
C GLN A 99 24.21 -0.69 15.26
N GLY A 100 23.58 0.33 14.68
CA GLY A 100 23.45 1.65 15.29
C GLY A 100 22.04 2.17 15.12
N VAL A 101 21.38 2.55 16.20
CA VAL A 101 20.01 3.07 16.18
C VAL A 101 20.02 4.49 16.72
N PHE A 102 19.55 5.43 15.92
CA PHE A 102 19.42 6.84 16.23
C PHE A 102 17.94 7.23 16.15
N CYS A 103 17.48 8.05 17.08
CA CYS A 103 16.09 8.47 17.15
C CYS A 103 15.98 9.98 17.35
N ALA A 104 15.18 10.65 16.53
CA ALA A 104 14.94 12.08 16.63
C ALA A 104 14.04 12.49 17.82
N SER A 105 13.53 11.53 18.58
CA SER A 105 12.78 11.74 19.81
C SER A 105 13.56 11.19 21.01
N LYS A 106 13.76 12.02 22.04
CA LYS A 106 14.39 11.61 23.29
C LYS A 106 13.49 10.63 24.03
N LEU A 107 12.20 10.95 24.12
CA LEU A 107 11.15 10.12 24.71
C LEU A 107 11.15 8.73 24.08
N PHE A 108 11.16 8.66 22.75
CA PHE A 108 11.10 7.39 22.05
C PHE A 108 12.43 6.63 22.09
N ALA A 109 13.57 7.32 22.07
CA ALA A 109 14.87 6.67 22.32
C ALA A 109 14.88 5.97 23.68
N ASN A 110 14.44 6.65 24.75
CA ASN A 110 14.33 6.07 26.09
C ASN A 110 13.36 4.87 26.11
N TYR A 111 12.22 4.97 25.42
CA TYR A 111 11.25 3.87 25.26
C TYR A 111 11.87 2.61 24.62
N LEU A 112 12.72 2.80 23.62
CA LEU A 112 13.43 1.72 22.92
C LEU A 112 14.55 1.12 23.78
N GLN A 113 15.28 1.94 24.53
CA GLN A 113 16.30 1.50 25.50
C GLN A 113 15.73 0.58 26.57
N GLN A 114 14.54 0.92 27.11
CA GLN A 114 13.82 0.06 28.06
C GLN A 114 13.44 -1.32 27.49
N ARG A 115 13.53 -1.51 26.18
CA ARG A 115 13.24 -2.75 25.45
C ARG A 115 14.49 -3.40 24.87
N GLY A 116 15.67 -2.99 25.33
CA GLY A 116 16.95 -3.60 24.95
C GLY A 116 17.53 -3.10 23.63
N ILE A 117 16.97 -2.04 23.03
CA ILE A 117 17.54 -1.41 21.84
C ILE A 117 18.49 -0.29 22.28
N ALA A 118 19.76 -0.35 21.87
CA ALA A 118 20.75 0.70 22.14
C ALA A 118 20.50 1.97 21.30
N ALA A 119 19.30 2.55 21.39
CA ALA A 119 18.89 3.73 20.66
C ALA A 119 19.54 4.99 21.25
N GLN A 120 20.12 5.82 20.40
CA GLN A 120 20.73 7.10 20.77
C GLN A 120 19.82 8.24 20.33
N TYR A 121 19.65 9.25 21.19
CA TYR A 121 18.93 10.45 20.81
C TYR A 121 19.76 11.28 19.83
N LEU A 122 19.22 11.53 18.65
CA LEU A 122 19.82 12.34 17.60
C LEU A 122 18.72 13.10 16.86
N PRO A 123 18.46 14.39 17.23
CA PRO A 123 17.37 15.15 16.64
C PRO A 123 17.56 15.32 15.14
N GLN A 124 16.45 15.58 14.43
CA GLN A 124 16.50 15.98 13.03
C GLN A 124 17.45 17.18 12.83
N ALA A 125 17.84 17.41 11.59
CA ALA A 125 18.83 18.41 11.23
C ALA A 125 18.44 19.12 9.94
N THR A 126 19.24 20.10 9.54
CA THR A 126 19.03 20.89 8.33
C THR A 126 20.29 20.97 7.47
N GLU A 127 20.10 21.14 6.16
CA GLU A 127 21.17 21.50 5.25
C GLU A 127 21.41 23.00 5.29
N THR A 128 22.36 23.40 6.14
CA THR A 128 22.68 24.81 6.40
C THR A 128 23.21 25.55 5.17
N ALA A 129 23.82 24.85 4.21
CA ALA A 129 24.26 25.46 2.94
C ALA A 129 23.07 25.84 2.03
N HIS A 130 21.93 25.14 2.17
CA HIS A 130 20.74 25.40 1.39
C HIS A 130 19.78 26.34 2.11
N PHE A 131 19.38 25.98 3.34
CA PHE A 131 18.56 26.81 4.23
C PHE A 131 19.44 27.83 4.94
N HIS A 132 19.60 29.00 4.31
CA HIS A 132 20.51 30.05 4.74
C HIS A 132 19.83 31.43 4.63
N PRO A 133 20.12 32.40 5.52
CA PRO A 133 19.48 33.72 5.48
C PRO A 133 19.69 34.46 4.15
N ASP A 134 20.82 34.24 3.48
CA ASP A 134 21.15 34.84 2.18
C ASP A 134 20.33 34.27 0.99
N ARG A 135 19.45 33.29 1.23
CA ARG A 135 18.43 32.90 0.23
C ARG A 135 17.33 33.94 0.07
N ARG A 136 17.26 34.91 0.99
CA ARG A 136 16.36 36.04 0.87
C ARG A 136 16.75 36.90 -0.33
N ARG A 137 15.84 37.10 -1.28
CA ARG A 137 16.04 38.05 -2.38
C ARG A 137 16.06 39.48 -1.86
N ALA A 138 16.92 40.33 -2.41
CA ALA A 138 17.14 41.69 -1.92
C ALA A 138 15.88 42.58 -1.96
N ASP A 139 14.95 42.28 -2.87
CA ASP A 139 13.69 42.97 -3.09
C ASP A 139 12.47 42.30 -2.41
N ALA A 140 12.67 41.15 -1.74
CA ALA A 140 11.58 40.43 -1.11
C ALA A 140 11.11 41.11 0.18
N ALA A 141 9.83 41.51 0.19
CA ALA A 141 9.13 41.93 1.40
C ALA A 141 9.08 40.80 2.43
N ASP A 142 9.11 41.16 3.71
CA ASP A 142 8.92 40.20 4.79
C ASP A 142 7.54 39.55 4.70
N ILE A 143 7.48 38.24 4.91
CA ILE A 143 6.24 37.50 5.05
C ILE A 143 5.93 37.38 6.55
N PRO A 144 4.80 37.89 7.06
CA PRO A 144 4.52 37.88 8.50
C PRO A 144 4.52 36.48 9.10
N VAL A 145 3.71 35.58 8.55
CA VAL A 145 3.59 34.20 9.03
C VAL A 145 3.49 33.24 7.85
N VAL A 146 4.29 32.17 7.87
CA VAL A 146 4.35 31.14 6.83
C VAL A 146 3.98 29.77 7.41
N PHE A 147 3.21 28.99 6.64
CA PHE A 147 3.09 27.55 6.84
C PHE A 147 3.25 26.81 5.50
N VAL A 148 4.05 25.74 5.50
CA VAL A 148 4.22 24.85 4.34
C VAL A 148 3.92 23.41 4.76
N GLY A 149 2.83 22.85 4.21
CA GLY A 149 2.38 21.49 4.47
C GLY A 149 0.94 21.24 4.06
N ALA A 150 0.59 19.96 3.87
CA ALA A 150 -0.78 19.55 3.53
C ALA A 150 -1.72 19.58 4.75
N TYR A 151 -2.98 19.92 4.49
CA TYR A 151 -4.10 19.63 5.38
C TYR A 151 -4.78 18.32 4.95
N ALA A 152 -5.08 17.44 5.90
CA ALA A 152 -5.85 16.22 5.65
C ALA A 152 -6.61 15.80 6.92
N PRO A 153 -7.69 15.00 6.85
CA PRO A 153 -8.41 14.55 8.05
C PRO A 153 -7.53 13.87 9.11
N ARG A 154 -6.46 13.19 8.68
CA ARG A 154 -5.46 12.56 9.57
C ARG A 154 -4.52 13.53 10.27
N VAL A 155 -4.55 14.80 9.90
CA VAL A 155 -3.69 15.87 10.41
C VAL A 155 -4.39 17.22 10.22
N ASP A 156 -5.17 17.61 11.22
CA ASP A 156 -6.06 18.77 11.20
C ASP A 156 -5.34 20.13 11.30
N ARG A 157 -4.01 20.12 11.52
CA ARG A 157 -3.15 21.31 11.57
C ARG A 157 -3.71 22.40 12.48
N ARG A 158 -4.25 22.01 13.65
CA ARG A 158 -4.93 22.90 14.59
C ARG A 158 -4.21 24.23 14.84
N LEU A 159 -2.88 24.19 15.03
CA LEU A 159 -2.04 25.37 15.26
C LEU A 159 -2.17 26.41 14.12
N VAL A 160 -2.18 25.97 12.86
CA VAL A 160 -2.31 26.85 11.69
C VAL A 160 -3.73 27.40 11.57
N VAL A 161 -4.73 26.54 11.74
CA VAL A 161 -6.15 26.96 11.70
C VAL A 161 -6.45 27.99 12.78
N GLN A 162 -5.89 27.83 13.98
CA GLN A 162 -6.07 28.78 15.07
C GLN A 162 -5.39 30.12 14.83
N ALA A 163 -4.19 30.14 14.23
CA ALA A 163 -3.51 31.38 13.84
C ALA A 163 -4.31 32.18 12.80
N VAL A 164 -4.90 31.50 11.80
CA VAL A 164 -5.77 32.16 10.81
C VAL A 164 -7.04 32.70 11.47
N LYS A 165 -7.69 31.91 12.34
CA LYS A 165 -8.93 32.31 13.02
C LYS A 165 -8.76 33.49 13.97
N SER A 166 -7.56 33.73 14.49
CA SER A 166 -7.26 34.89 15.32
C SER A 166 -6.95 36.16 14.51
N GLY A 167 -7.06 36.12 13.18
CA GLY A 167 -6.91 37.29 12.30
C GLY A 167 -5.49 37.58 11.84
N HIS A 168 -4.54 36.67 12.04
CA HIS A 168 -3.16 36.84 11.59
C HIS A 168 -3.02 36.55 10.09
N ASP A 169 -2.16 37.31 9.40
CA ASP A 169 -1.81 37.09 7.99
C ASP A 169 -0.89 35.87 7.84
N VAL A 170 -1.50 34.69 7.68
CA VAL A 170 -0.81 33.41 7.46
C VAL A 170 -0.83 33.06 5.98
N ARG A 171 0.36 32.94 5.39
CA ARG A 171 0.58 32.46 4.02
C ARG A 171 0.83 30.96 4.00
N ILE A 172 -0.01 30.24 3.27
CA ILE A 172 -0.08 28.77 3.29
C ILE A 172 0.25 28.19 1.92
N TRP A 173 1.22 27.27 1.88
CA TRP A 173 1.49 26.41 0.74
C TRP A 173 1.22 24.95 1.08
N GLY A 174 0.39 24.28 0.27
CA GLY A 174 0.09 22.86 0.41
C GLY A 174 -1.30 22.49 -0.09
N PRO A 175 -1.55 21.19 -0.39
CA PRO A 175 -2.86 20.73 -0.78
C PRO A 175 -3.82 20.61 0.43
N GLY A 176 -5.12 20.59 0.14
CA GLY A 176 -6.17 20.24 1.12
C GLY A 176 -6.73 21.39 1.96
N TRP A 177 -6.25 22.62 1.77
CA TRP A 177 -6.64 23.79 2.58
C TRP A 177 -7.90 24.53 2.09
N ARG A 178 -8.32 24.32 0.84
CA ARG A 178 -9.50 25.00 0.27
C ARG A 178 -10.76 24.67 1.09
N GLY A 179 -11.46 25.72 1.53
CA GLY A 179 -12.65 25.59 2.40
C GLY A 179 -12.33 25.36 3.89
N VAL A 180 -11.07 25.21 4.27
CA VAL A 180 -10.63 25.12 5.68
C VAL A 180 -10.22 26.50 6.21
N VAL A 181 -9.58 27.30 5.35
CA VAL A 181 -9.11 28.67 5.62
C VAL A 181 -9.59 29.60 4.50
N PRO A 182 -9.61 30.93 4.71
CA PRO A 182 -9.93 31.90 3.66
C PRO A 182 -8.98 31.79 2.46
N ASP A 183 -9.50 32.01 1.25
CA ASP A 183 -8.73 31.84 0.01
C ASP A 183 -7.50 32.75 -0.08
N HIS A 184 -7.51 33.93 0.54
CA HIS A 184 -6.37 34.85 0.56
C HIS A 184 -5.16 34.30 1.32
N CYS A 185 -5.35 33.33 2.24
CA CYS A 185 -4.25 32.65 2.92
C CYS A 185 -3.51 31.69 1.97
N LEU A 186 -4.15 31.22 0.89
CA LEU A 186 -3.62 30.18 0.00
C LEU A 186 -2.68 30.78 -1.05
N GLN A 187 -1.42 30.37 -1.03
CA GLN A 187 -0.39 30.89 -1.95
C GLN A 187 0.02 29.89 -3.04
N GLY A 188 -0.31 28.60 -2.87
CA GLY A 188 -0.02 27.56 -3.86
C GLY A 188 -0.12 26.16 -3.27
N GLU A 189 -0.08 25.15 -4.12
CA GLU A 189 -0.20 23.74 -3.67
C GLU A 189 1.15 23.10 -3.33
N ARG A 190 2.27 23.66 -3.82
CA ARG A 190 3.61 23.14 -3.60
C ARG A 190 4.67 24.23 -3.74
N LEU A 191 5.78 24.09 -3.01
CA LEU A 191 7.04 24.79 -3.25
C LEU A 191 8.10 23.76 -3.64
N ASN A 192 8.94 24.09 -4.62
CA ASN A 192 10.15 23.32 -4.88
C ASN A 192 11.21 23.59 -3.81
N TYR A 193 12.30 22.82 -3.83
CA TYR A 193 13.32 22.86 -2.79
C TYR A 193 13.98 24.24 -2.63
N THR A 194 14.21 24.96 -3.74
CA THR A 194 14.79 26.31 -3.72
C THR A 194 13.79 27.35 -3.25
N GLU A 195 12.56 27.32 -3.79
CA GLU A 195 11.49 28.24 -3.40
C GLU A 195 11.16 28.13 -1.91
N LEU A 196 11.23 26.92 -1.35
CA LEU A 196 11.04 26.69 0.08
C LEU A 196 12.07 27.45 0.93
N ALA A 197 13.35 27.37 0.56
CA ALA A 197 14.43 28.05 1.27
C ALA A 197 14.32 29.58 1.16
N GLU A 198 13.99 30.09 -0.04
CA GLU A 198 13.72 31.53 -0.26
C GLU A 198 12.52 32.01 0.58
N THR A 199 11.44 31.22 0.62
CA THR A 199 10.23 31.54 1.38
C THR A 199 10.52 31.58 2.88
N TYR A 200 11.24 30.60 3.42
CA TYR A 200 11.66 30.61 4.82
C TYR A 200 12.60 31.77 5.13
N ALA A 201 13.51 32.12 4.22
CA ALA A 201 14.39 33.27 4.41
C ALA A 201 13.64 34.61 4.36
N ALA A 202 12.50 34.70 3.66
CA ALA A 202 11.62 35.86 3.67
C ALA A 202 10.64 35.89 4.87
N ALA A 203 10.45 34.78 5.57
CA ALA A 203 9.50 34.68 6.68
C ALA A 203 10.00 35.37 7.95
N ARG A 204 9.09 36.04 8.67
CA ARG A 204 9.31 36.48 10.06
C ARG A 204 9.05 35.35 11.03
N ILE A 205 7.93 34.64 10.84
CA ILE A 205 7.50 33.49 11.65
C ILE A 205 7.15 32.33 10.71
N VAL A 206 7.64 31.13 11.04
CA VAL A 206 7.19 29.88 10.42
C VAL A 206 6.42 29.09 11.47
N LEU A 207 5.19 28.70 11.14
CA LEU A 207 4.41 27.78 11.97
C LEU A 207 4.90 26.36 11.72
N ASN A 208 5.14 25.63 12.80
CA ASN A 208 5.49 24.22 12.74
C ASN A 208 4.36 23.37 13.33
N SER A 209 3.80 22.51 12.49
CA SER A 209 2.77 21.55 12.88
C SER A 209 3.17 20.13 12.45
N HIS A 210 2.94 19.17 13.33
CA HIS A 210 3.35 17.78 13.18
C HIS A 210 2.18 16.88 12.79
N MET A 211 2.51 15.64 12.41
CA MET A 211 1.53 14.55 12.47
C MET A 211 1.26 14.24 13.95
N PRO A 212 0.02 13.92 14.35
CA PRO A 212 -0.32 13.68 15.77
C PRO A 212 0.63 12.69 16.45
N GLN A 213 0.88 11.55 15.83
CA GLN A 213 1.79 10.53 16.38
C GLN A 213 3.24 11.01 16.54
N MET A 214 3.72 11.92 15.67
CA MET A 214 5.05 12.52 15.85
C MET A 214 5.07 13.40 17.10
N ALA A 215 4.06 14.25 17.28
CA ALA A 215 3.94 15.09 18.47
C ALA A 215 3.81 14.23 19.74
N ASP A 216 2.92 13.25 19.75
CA ASP A 216 2.67 12.36 20.88
C ASP A 216 3.93 11.59 21.32
N LEU A 217 4.77 11.20 20.35
CA LEU A 217 6.00 10.44 20.59
C LEU A 217 7.25 11.31 20.66
N GLY A 218 7.15 12.64 20.73
CA GLY A 218 8.30 13.52 20.99
C GLY A 218 9.22 13.81 19.79
N PHE A 219 8.71 13.69 18.55
CA PHE A 219 9.49 13.94 17.33
C PHE A 219 9.31 15.38 16.82
N MET A 220 10.34 16.21 17.02
CA MET A 220 10.42 17.54 16.40
C MET A 220 10.80 17.43 14.91
N SER A 221 9.97 17.99 14.02
CA SER A 221 10.18 17.90 12.57
C SER A 221 11.30 18.82 12.06
N ASN A 222 11.91 18.44 10.93
CA ASN A 222 12.96 19.20 10.24
C ASN A 222 12.56 20.63 9.91
N ARG A 223 11.27 20.90 9.68
CA ARG A 223 10.76 22.26 9.38
C ARG A 223 11.26 23.30 10.38
N THR A 224 11.34 22.92 11.65
CA THR A 224 11.87 23.79 12.71
C THR A 224 13.29 24.23 12.40
N PHE A 225 14.16 23.28 12.05
CA PHE A 225 15.58 23.54 11.81
C PHE A 225 15.80 24.25 10.48
N ASP A 226 15.06 23.88 9.43
CA ASP A 226 15.10 24.54 8.13
C ASP A 226 14.72 26.04 8.25
N ALA A 227 13.62 26.34 8.95
CA ALA A 227 13.15 27.71 9.14
C ALA A 227 14.10 28.55 10.00
N LEU A 228 14.58 28.01 11.13
CA LEU A 228 15.53 28.70 12.00
C LEU A 228 16.87 28.93 11.27
N SER A 229 17.36 27.94 10.51
CA SER A 229 18.57 28.07 9.71
C SER A 229 18.45 29.15 8.63
N SER A 230 17.26 29.34 8.06
CA SER A 230 16.95 30.44 7.14
C SER A 230 16.77 31.81 7.83
N GLY A 231 16.82 31.88 9.16
CA GLY A 231 16.73 33.13 9.92
C GLY A 231 15.31 33.55 10.33
N ALA A 232 14.33 32.65 10.24
CA ALA A 232 12.97 32.89 10.72
C ALA A 232 12.82 32.47 12.20
N ARG A 233 11.83 33.03 12.89
CA ARG A 233 11.36 32.49 14.18
C ARG A 233 10.38 31.35 13.94
N VAL A 234 10.26 30.42 14.88
CA VAL A 234 9.37 29.26 14.78
C VAL A 234 8.40 29.21 15.95
N ILE A 235 7.13 28.95 15.66
CA ILE A 235 6.14 28.60 16.68
C ILE A 235 5.65 27.17 16.41
N SER A 236 5.78 26.31 17.41
CA SER A 236 5.43 24.89 17.35
C SER A 236 4.45 24.52 18.45
N GLU A 237 3.74 23.41 18.29
CA GLU A 237 3.12 22.74 19.43
C GLU A 237 4.19 22.21 20.42
N VAL A 238 3.82 22.03 21.68
CA VAL A 238 4.69 21.42 22.69
C VAL A 238 5.03 19.98 22.29
N ILE A 239 6.32 19.69 22.21
CA ILE A 239 6.83 18.35 21.89
C ILE A 239 7.44 17.75 23.17
N PRO A 240 6.91 16.60 23.66
CA PRO A 240 7.42 15.92 24.86
C PRO A 240 8.93 15.65 24.80
N GLU A 241 9.62 15.94 25.91
CA GLU A 241 11.07 15.77 26.08
C GLU A 241 11.96 16.49 25.04
N PHE A 242 11.40 17.40 24.24
CA PHE A 242 12.19 18.28 23.39
C PHE A 242 12.42 19.62 24.09
N THR A 243 13.69 19.96 24.32
CA THR A 243 14.08 21.25 24.89
C THR A 243 15.11 21.93 24.00
N ALA A 244 14.89 23.21 23.70
CA ALA A 244 15.86 24.04 23.01
C ALA A 244 16.09 25.33 23.80
N ALA A 245 16.55 25.19 25.05
CA ALA A 245 16.74 26.33 25.96
C ALA A 245 17.71 27.40 25.41
N THR A 246 18.56 27.02 24.45
CA THR A 246 19.51 27.90 23.76
C THR A 246 18.90 28.63 22.54
N LEU A 247 17.64 28.35 22.17
CA LEU A 247 16.96 28.88 20.99
C LEU A 247 15.69 29.68 21.38
N PRO A 248 15.82 30.95 21.82
CA PRO A 248 14.68 31.81 22.13
C PRO A 248 13.78 32.09 20.91
N GLU A 249 14.28 31.87 19.68
CA GLU A 249 13.53 32.02 18.44
C GLU A 249 12.55 30.85 18.18
N LEU A 250 12.60 29.80 18.99
CA LEU A 250 11.63 28.69 18.97
C LEU A 250 10.69 28.79 20.17
N ALA A 251 9.43 29.07 19.92
CA ALA A 251 8.37 29.04 20.93
C ALA A 251 7.52 27.77 20.80
N CYS A 252 7.26 27.10 21.93
CA CYS A 252 6.34 25.96 22.01
C CYS A 252 5.08 26.38 22.75
N VAL A 253 3.91 26.13 22.16
CA VAL A 253 2.60 26.56 22.70
C VAL A 253 1.65 25.37 22.83
N SER A 254 0.83 25.37 23.89
CA SER A 254 -0.12 24.28 24.20
C SER A 254 -1.57 24.61 23.85
N ASP A 255 -1.89 25.90 23.70
CA ASP A 255 -3.25 26.37 23.46
C ASP A 255 -3.28 27.61 22.54
N THR A 256 -4.51 28.01 22.19
CA THR A 256 -4.77 29.16 21.31
C THR A 256 -4.29 30.47 21.91
N ALA A 257 -4.43 30.66 23.23
CA ALA A 257 -4.09 31.91 23.88
C ALA A 257 -2.58 32.12 23.87
N GLY A 258 -1.81 31.07 24.19
CA GLY A 258 -0.35 31.07 24.09
C GLY A 258 0.14 31.25 22.66
N LEU A 259 -0.53 30.63 21.67
CA LEU A 259 -0.24 30.84 20.25
C LEU A 259 -0.40 32.31 19.84
N VAL A 260 -1.54 32.93 20.16
CA VAL A 260 -1.82 34.33 19.83
C VAL A 260 -0.82 35.25 20.51
N ALA A 261 -0.60 35.07 21.81
CA ALA A 261 0.36 35.87 22.56
C ALA A 261 1.77 35.82 21.94
N LYS A 262 2.22 34.63 21.50
CA LYS A 262 3.54 34.47 20.86
C LYS A 262 3.61 35.00 19.44
N LEU A 263 2.52 34.92 18.66
CA LEU A 263 2.43 35.56 17.36
C LEU A 263 2.55 37.08 17.50
N ASP A 264 1.77 37.68 18.39
CA ASP A 264 1.78 39.12 18.65
C ASP A 264 3.16 39.58 19.15
N GLU A 265 3.74 38.86 20.11
CA GLU A 265 5.09 39.13 20.62
C GLU A 265 6.13 39.13 19.50
N PHE A 266 6.18 38.08 18.68
CA PHE A 266 7.17 37.96 17.62
C PHE A 266 6.93 38.94 16.46
N LEU A 267 5.67 39.29 16.17
CA LEU A 267 5.33 40.27 15.14
C LEU A 267 5.57 41.71 15.58
N ALA A 268 5.52 42.01 16.88
CA ALA A 268 5.83 43.32 17.44
C ALA A 268 7.34 43.63 17.45
N LEU A 269 8.20 42.60 17.47
CA LEU A 269 9.66 42.78 17.34
C LEU A 269 10.02 43.37 15.97
N PRO A 270 11.07 44.21 15.85
CA PRO A 270 11.56 44.63 14.55
C PRO A 270 12.00 43.41 13.72
N THR A 271 11.92 43.52 12.39
CA THR A 271 12.52 42.51 11.51
C THR A 271 13.99 42.37 11.85
N ALA A 272 14.42 41.13 12.09
CA ALA A 272 15.82 40.84 12.40
C ALA A 272 16.70 41.23 11.21
N ASP A 273 17.74 42.01 11.48
CA ASP A 273 18.72 42.35 10.45
C ASP A 273 19.51 41.11 10.01
N ARG A 274 20.32 41.29 8.96
CA ARG A 274 21.13 40.21 8.41
C ARG A 274 22.10 39.63 9.45
N GLN A 275 22.67 40.45 10.33
CA GLN A 275 23.65 39.99 11.32
C GLN A 275 23.00 39.08 12.36
N ALA A 276 21.85 39.46 12.90
CA ALA A 276 21.08 38.65 13.83
C ALA A 276 20.63 37.32 13.21
N ARG A 277 20.22 37.34 11.94
CA ARG A 277 19.83 36.13 11.20
C ARG A 277 21.00 35.18 10.96
N ILE A 278 22.18 35.71 10.63
CA ILE A 278 23.41 34.91 10.49
C ILE A 278 23.84 34.34 11.85
N ALA A 279 23.72 35.09 12.94
CA ALA A 279 24.02 34.58 14.28
C ALA A 279 23.10 33.42 14.70
N LEU A 280 21.80 33.50 14.37
CA LEU A 280 20.87 32.37 14.53
C LEU A 280 21.30 31.18 13.66
N HIS A 281 21.59 31.43 12.39
CA HIS A 281 22.05 30.40 11.46
C HIS A 281 23.28 29.64 11.99
N ASP A 282 24.28 30.33 12.49
CA ASP A 282 25.52 29.73 13.01
C ASP A 282 25.27 28.82 14.23
N ARG A 283 24.34 29.21 15.12
CA ARG A 283 23.91 28.36 16.24
C ARG A 283 23.20 27.09 15.73
N ILE A 284 22.28 27.24 14.78
CA ILE A 284 21.58 26.10 14.17
C ILE A 284 22.55 25.18 13.44
N LYS A 285 23.55 25.73 12.76
CA LYS A 285 24.59 24.96 12.07
C LYS A 285 25.42 24.12 13.02
N LEU A 286 25.74 24.64 14.21
CA LEU A 286 26.48 23.92 15.23
C LEU A 286 25.66 22.75 15.81
N ASP A 287 24.42 23.01 16.21
CA ASP A 287 23.63 22.05 17.00
C ASP A 287 22.75 21.12 16.12
N PHE A 288 22.30 21.62 14.98
CA PHE A 288 21.30 21.00 14.11
C PHE A 288 21.69 20.97 12.62
N GLY A 289 22.97 21.17 12.28
CA GLY A 289 23.45 21.01 10.90
C GLY A 289 23.76 19.55 10.55
N PHE A 290 23.61 19.19 9.27
CA PHE A 290 24.00 17.86 8.78
C PHE A 290 25.48 17.52 9.00
N GLY A 291 26.38 18.51 9.06
CA GLY A 291 27.80 18.27 9.38
C GLY A 291 27.98 17.54 10.71
N GLY A 292 27.26 17.98 11.76
CA GLY A 292 27.27 17.31 13.06
C GLY A 292 26.75 15.87 12.98
N ARG A 293 25.63 15.66 12.26
CA ARG A 293 25.03 14.33 12.10
C ARG A 293 25.94 13.37 11.32
N ALA A 294 26.56 13.85 10.25
CA ALA A 294 27.52 13.08 9.45
C ALA A 294 28.71 12.62 10.31
N MET A 295 29.25 13.50 11.18
CA MET A 295 30.31 13.12 12.11
C MET A 295 29.86 12.02 13.09
N THR A 296 28.65 12.12 13.64
CA THR A 296 28.07 11.09 14.52
C THR A 296 27.94 9.74 13.80
N PHE A 297 27.40 9.72 12.57
CA PHE A 297 27.25 8.49 11.80
C PHE A 297 28.58 7.87 11.40
N VAL A 298 29.56 8.68 10.99
CA VAL A 298 30.92 8.21 10.67
C VAL A 298 31.61 7.63 11.89
N ALA A 299 31.49 8.28 13.06
CA ALA A 299 32.05 7.77 14.31
C ALA A 299 31.44 6.41 14.69
N CYS A 300 30.11 6.31 14.67
CA CYS A 300 29.39 5.07 14.95
C CYS A 300 29.74 3.96 13.95
N ALA A 301 29.80 4.27 12.65
CA ALA A 301 30.19 3.31 11.62
C ALA A 301 31.60 2.75 11.86
N ARG A 302 32.57 3.60 12.23
CA ARG A 302 33.93 3.17 12.57
C ARG A 302 33.95 2.26 13.79
N GLU A 303 33.18 2.59 14.82
CA GLU A 303 33.06 1.78 16.03
C GLU A 303 32.45 0.41 15.75
N VAL A 304 31.31 0.37 15.05
CA VAL A 304 30.63 -0.86 14.64
C VAL A 304 31.56 -1.76 13.80
N LEU A 305 32.30 -1.17 12.86
CA LEU A 305 33.30 -1.88 12.06
C LEU A 305 34.49 -2.39 12.90
N ALA A 306 34.96 -1.62 13.88
CA ALA A 306 36.04 -2.04 14.78
C ALA A 306 35.61 -3.22 15.66
N GLN A 307 34.34 -3.26 16.05
CA GLN A 307 33.73 -4.36 16.80
C GLN A 307 33.29 -5.54 15.91
N GLN A 308 33.52 -5.46 14.59
CA GLN A 308 33.09 -6.46 13.60
C GLN A 308 31.59 -6.77 13.65
N GLN A 309 30.78 -5.79 14.06
CA GLN A 309 29.34 -5.90 14.14
C GLN A 309 28.73 -5.68 12.75
N MET A 310 28.04 -6.68 12.23
CA MET A 310 27.39 -6.65 10.91
C MET A 310 25.95 -7.15 11.04
N ALA A 311 25.08 -6.70 10.14
CA ALA A 311 23.75 -7.27 10.05
C ALA A 311 23.85 -8.74 9.68
N LEU A 312 23.22 -9.59 10.50
CA LEU A 312 23.27 -11.03 10.31
C LEU A 312 22.36 -11.46 9.15
N PRO A 313 22.76 -12.46 8.35
CA PRO A 313 21.84 -13.12 7.45
C PRO A 313 20.74 -13.80 8.28
N THR A 314 19.56 -13.96 7.68
CA THR A 314 18.36 -14.51 8.35
C THR A 314 18.65 -15.83 9.06
N ARG A 315 19.39 -16.73 8.42
CA ARG A 315 19.76 -18.01 9.03
C ARG A 315 20.49 -17.85 10.37
N ALA A 316 21.48 -16.96 10.45
CA ALA A 316 22.21 -16.72 11.69
C ALA A 316 21.31 -16.10 12.78
N LEU A 317 20.34 -15.25 12.40
CA LEU A 317 19.32 -14.76 13.33
C LEU A 317 18.45 -15.89 13.89
N LEU A 318 18.07 -16.86 13.04
CA LEU A 318 17.30 -18.02 13.47
C LEU A 318 18.08 -18.93 14.41
N ASP A 319 19.37 -19.15 14.15
CA ASP A 319 20.24 -19.93 15.02
C ASP A 319 20.41 -19.28 16.41
N GLN A 320 20.46 -17.95 16.48
CA GLN A 320 20.47 -17.22 17.75
C GLN A 320 19.14 -17.33 18.51
N ARG A 321 18.01 -17.33 17.79
CA ARG A 321 16.66 -17.37 18.41
C ARG A 321 16.22 -18.77 18.82
N MET A 322 16.68 -19.80 18.11
CA MET A 322 16.21 -21.17 18.28
C MET A 322 17.34 -22.06 18.82
N ALA A 323 17.50 -22.10 20.14
CA ALA A 323 18.55 -22.89 20.79
C ALA A 323 18.36 -24.42 20.67
N ALA A 324 17.14 -24.89 20.41
CA ALA A 324 16.83 -26.32 20.31
C ALA A 324 17.52 -26.95 19.08
N PRO A 325 18.16 -28.13 19.21
CA PRO A 325 18.78 -28.82 18.08
C PRO A 325 17.75 -29.15 17.00
N ILE A 326 18.20 -29.17 15.75
CA ILE A 326 17.35 -29.52 14.60
C ILE A 326 17.08 -31.02 14.66
N GLY A 327 15.86 -31.37 15.05
CA GLY A 327 15.38 -32.74 15.10
C GLY A 327 14.76 -33.20 13.78
N LEU A 328 13.88 -34.19 13.89
CA LEU A 328 13.08 -34.70 12.79
C LEU A 328 12.19 -33.60 12.17
N LEU A 329 12.29 -33.40 10.86
CA LEU A 329 11.54 -32.38 10.13
C LEU A 329 10.20 -32.96 9.65
N ARG A 330 9.13 -32.63 10.38
CA ARG A 330 7.76 -32.97 10.00
C ARG A 330 7.17 -31.83 9.17
N LEU A 331 6.86 -32.11 7.92
CA LEU A 331 6.24 -31.14 7.01
C LEU A 331 4.74 -31.14 7.25
N SER A 332 4.11 -29.97 7.34
CA SER A 332 2.65 -29.88 7.32
C SER A 332 2.10 -30.04 5.89
N ASP A 333 0.80 -30.25 5.76
CA ASP A 333 0.11 -30.04 4.49
C ASP A 333 -0.06 -28.53 4.26
N PRO A 334 0.54 -27.93 3.21
CA PRO A 334 0.43 -26.49 2.96
C PRO A 334 -1.00 -26.02 2.67
N ALA A 335 -1.93 -26.92 2.37
CA ALA A 335 -3.35 -26.60 2.19
C ALA A 335 -4.12 -26.49 3.50
N ARG A 336 -3.56 -26.97 4.61
CA ARG A 336 -4.15 -26.89 5.96
C ARG A 336 -3.79 -25.56 6.61
N SER A 337 -4.77 -24.94 7.26
CA SER A 337 -4.60 -23.66 7.95
C SER A 337 -5.43 -23.56 9.23
N ALA A 338 -5.60 -22.33 9.70
CA ALA A 338 -6.42 -21.96 10.86
C ALA A 338 -7.72 -21.27 10.45
N ASP A 339 -8.56 -20.94 11.44
CA ASP A 339 -9.84 -20.26 11.24
C ASP A 339 -9.67 -18.79 10.84
N THR A 340 -8.51 -18.21 11.10
CA THR A 340 -8.18 -16.83 10.76
C THR A 340 -6.90 -16.75 9.94
N GLN A 341 -6.83 -15.71 9.11
CA GLN A 341 -5.69 -15.50 8.21
C GLN A 341 -4.38 -15.24 8.96
N HIS A 342 -4.41 -14.50 10.06
CA HIS A 342 -3.20 -14.20 10.84
C HIS A 342 -2.65 -15.41 11.60
N GLU A 343 -3.50 -16.29 12.13
CA GLU A 343 -3.06 -17.56 12.73
C GLU A 343 -2.47 -18.50 11.68
N GLY A 344 -3.12 -18.63 10.52
CA GLY A 344 -2.61 -19.43 9.41
C GLY A 344 -1.26 -18.93 8.90
N LEU A 345 -1.12 -17.60 8.75
CA LEU A 345 0.16 -16.95 8.42
C LEU A 345 1.24 -17.26 9.45
N LEU A 346 0.92 -17.20 10.75
CA LEU A 346 1.90 -17.47 11.81
C LEU A 346 2.39 -18.93 11.77
N LEU A 347 1.48 -19.90 11.63
CA LEU A 347 1.82 -21.32 11.53
C LEU A 347 2.72 -21.60 10.33
N ALA A 348 2.35 -21.09 9.14
CA ALA A 348 3.15 -21.26 7.94
C ALA A 348 4.51 -20.56 8.06
N ALA A 349 4.56 -19.37 8.66
CA ALA A 349 5.80 -18.65 8.87
C ALA A 349 6.75 -19.42 9.82
N ASP A 350 6.24 -19.94 10.93
CA ASP A 350 7.03 -20.74 11.87
C ASP A 350 7.65 -21.97 11.20
N GLU A 351 6.89 -22.69 10.37
CA GLU A 351 7.41 -23.83 9.62
C GLU A 351 8.46 -23.39 8.58
N ILE A 352 8.20 -22.32 7.82
CA ILE A 352 9.18 -21.79 6.85
C ILE A 352 10.51 -21.45 7.56
N LEU A 353 10.45 -20.78 8.71
CA LEU A 353 11.65 -20.45 9.48
C LEU A 353 12.36 -21.70 10.00
N HIS A 354 11.62 -22.69 10.50
CA HIS A 354 12.18 -23.95 10.97
C HIS A 354 12.90 -24.70 9.84
N LEU A 355 12.28 -24.80 8.66
CA LEU A 355 12.87 -25.42 7.48
C LEU A 355 14.08 -24.64 6.96
N ALA A 356 14.01 -23.31 6.93
CA ALA A 356 15.09 -22.46 6.44
C ALA A 356 16.36 -22.61 7.29
N ARG A 357 16.19 -22.70 8.62
CA ARG A 357 17.28 -23.00 9.55
C ARG A 357 17.92 -24.37 9.29
N ALA A 358 17.10 -25.35 8.90
CA ALA A 358 17.52 -26.71 8.59
C ALA A 358 18.02 -26.95 7.17
N TYR A 359 18.08 -25.93 6.31
CA TYR A 359 18.55 -26.07 4.94
C TYR A 359 20.09 -25.94 4.83
N PRO A 360 20.82 -26.79 4.07
CA PRO A 360 20.33 -27.98 3.39
C PRO A 360 19.96 -29.10 4.39
N PRO A 361 18.88 -29.86 4.14
CA PRO A 361 18.42 -30.87 5.08
C PRO A 361 19.44 -31.99 5.24
N THR A 362 19.86 -32.22 6.48
CA THR A 362 20.62 -33.40 6.90
C THR A 362 19.74 -34.45 7.58
N ALA A 363 18.61 -34.02 8.15
CA ALA A 363 17.61 -34.88 8.76
C ALA A 363 16.59 -35.37 7.72
N PRO A 364 16.03 -36.58 7.89
CA PRO A 364 14.97 -37.07 7.02
C PRO A 364 13.72 -36.18 7.12
N LEU A 365 13.12 -35.92 5.96
CA LEU A 365 11.84 -35.22 5.84
C LEU A 365 10.70 -36.24 5.97
N LEU A 366 9.81 -36.03 6.92
CA LEU A 366 8.55 -36.77 7.00
C LEU A 366 7.45 -35.92 6.40
N ALA A 367 6.86 -36.39 5.31
CA ALA A 367 5.67 -35.78 4.74
C ALA A 367 4.48 -35.94 5.70
N ALA A 368 3.63 -34.91 5.78
CA ALA A 368 2.31 -35.08 6.37
C ALA A 368 1.46 -36.03 5.51
N GLU A 369 0.58 -36.75 6.18
CA GLU A 369 -0.61 -37.30 5.51
C GLU A 369 -1.40 -36.13 4.91
N PRO A 370 -1.89 -36.25 3.67
CA PRO A 370 -2.74 -35.22 3.07
C PRO A 370 -3.93 -34.95 3.99
N ALA A 371 -4.10 -33.69 4.38
CA ALA A 371 -5.29 -33.25 5.07
C ALA A 371 -6.22 -32.65 4.01
N ALA A 372 -7.53 -32.89 4.11
CA ALA A 372 -8.48 -32.11 3.32
C ALA A 372 -8.24 -30.62 3.63
N GLY A 373 -8.27 -29.74 2.61
CA GLY A 373 -7.98 -28.32 2.73
C GLY A 373 -8.91 -27.61 3.72
N GLU A 374 -8.51 -27.60 4.99
CA GLU A 374 -9.24 -26.99 6.10
C GLU A 374 -8.64 -25.62 6.46
N GLY A 375 -9.52 -24.67 6.81
CA GLY A 375 -9.13 -23.32 7.22
C GLY A 375 -8.95 -22.33 6.08
N VAL A 376 -8.57 -21.10 6.44
CA VAL A 376 -8.51 -19.95 5.54
C VAL A 376 -7.34 -20.02 4.57
N ILE A 377 -7.55 -19.69 3.31
CA ILE A 377 -6.45 -19.53 2.33
C ILE A 377 -5.73 -18.20 2.60
N HIS A 378 -4.41 -18.24 2.80
CA HIS A 378 -3.61 -17.05 3.13
C HIS A 378 -2.34 -16.90 2.29
N ALA A 379 -1.75 -15.70 2.35
CA ALA A 379 -0.64 -15.28 1.49
C ALA A 379 0.64 -16.16 1.59
N LEU A 380 0.92 -16.79 2.73
CA LEU A 380 2.10 -17.63 2.90
C LEU A 380 1.98 -19.08 2.37
N MET A 381 0.80 -19.57 1.97
CA MET A 381 0.65 -20.99 1.57
C MET A 381 1.54 -21.35 0.38
N ALA A 382 1.57 -20.50 -0.65
CA ALA A 382 2.43 -20.72 -1.82
C ALA A 382 3.92 -20.68 -1.47
N ASP A 383 4.32 -19.80 -0.55
CA ASP A 383 5.70 -19.70 -0.07
C ASP A 383 6.11 -20.92 0.77
N LEU A 384 5.20 -21.47 1.59
CA LEU A 384 5.43 -22.71 2.34
C LEU A 384 5.59 -23.89 1.40
N ARG A 385 4.71 -24.02 0.39
CA ARG A 385 4.80 -25.07 -0.64
C ARG A 385 6.13 -25.01 -1.38
N GLU A 386 6.56 -23.81 -1.74
CA GLU A 386 7.86 -23.58 -2.38
C GLU A 386 9.01 -23.96 -1.45
N MET A 387 8.96 -23.55 -0.17
CA MET A 387 9.98 -23.90 0.83
C MET A 387 10.11 -25.42 0.97
N GLN A 388 9.00 -26.14 1.12
CA GLN A 388 9.01 -27.60 1.19
C GLN A 388 9.50 -28.26 -0.11
N GLY A 389 9.26 -27.63 -1.27
CA GLY A 389 9.83 -28.05 -2.55
C GLY A 389 11.35 -27.92 -2.58
N LEU A 390 11.88 -26.79 -2.12
CA LEU A 390 13.33 -26.53 -2.02
C LEU A 390 14.01 -27.52 -1.07
N MET A 391 13.37 -27.90 0.04
CA MET A 391 13.87 -28.93 0.95
C MET A 391 14.03 -30.31 0.28
N ARG A 392 13.22 -30.62 -0.74
CA ARG A 392 13.30 -31.89 -1.49
C ARG A 392 14.16 -31.80 -2.75
N GLY A 393 14.48 -30.57 -3.18
CA GLY A 393 15.18 -30.29 -4.43
C GLY A 393 16.70 -30.29 -4.29
N PRO A 394 17.42 -30.07 -5.40
CA PRO A 394 18.87 -29.97 -5.39
C PRO A 394 19.33 -28.73 -4.63
N VAL A 395 20.43 -28.89 -3.86
CA VAL A 395 21.07 -27.79 -3.16
C VAL A 395 21.91 -26.99 -4.15
N THR A 396 21.48 -25.76 -4.41
CA THR A 396 22.15 -24.84 -5.35
C THR A 396 22.23 -23.44 -4.74
N PRO A 397 23.15 -22.57 -5.21
CA PRO A 397 23.18 -21.18 -4.76
C PRO A 397 21.86 -20.42 -4.98
N ALA A 398 21.17 -20.70 -6.10
CA ALA A 398 19.86 -20.13 -6.38
C ALA A 398 18.78 -20.61 -5.40
N ALA A 399 18.78 -21.91 -5.07
CA ALA A 399 17.88 -22.48 -4.08
C ALA A 399 18.13 -21.88 -2.69
N GLN A 400 19.40 -21.74 -2.27
CA GLN A 400 19.77 -21.08 -1.02
C GLN A 400 19.26 -19.63 -0.97
N ALA A 401 19.49 -18.84 -2.03
CA ALA A 401 19.02 -17.46 -2.10
C ALA A 401 17.48 -17.37 -2.02
N ARG A 402 16.77 -18.37 -2.57
CA ARG A 402 15.31 -18.44 -2.47
C ARG A 402 14.86 -18.80 -1.06
N VAL A 403 15.49 -19.79 -0.40
CA VAL A 403 15.26 -20.12 1.01
C VAL A 403 15.43 -18.87 1.88
N ASP A 404 16.52 -18.11 1.70
CA ASP A 404 16.77 -16.88 2.47
C ASP A 404 15.69 -15.82 2.25
N THR A 405 15.13 -15.74 1.04
CA THR A 405 14.04 -14.81 0.70
C THR A 405 12.71 -15.21 1.35
N LEU A 406 12.37 -16.51 1.33
CA LEU A 406 11.19 -17.05 2.00
C LEU A 406 11.31 -16.87 3.52
N ALA A 407 12.49 -17.16 4.08
CA ALA A 407 12.78 -17.00 5.50
C ALA A 407 12.66 -15.54 5.96
N ARG A 408 13.17 -14.57 5.18
CA ARG A 408 12.98 -13.13 5.51
C ARG A 408 11.51 -12.74 5.55
N SER A 409 10.74 -13.20 4.56
CA SER A 409 9.31 -12.91 4.47
C SER A 409 8.56 -13.46 5.68
N ALA A 410 8.81 -14.72 6.04
CA ALA A 410 8.25 -15.36 7.23
C ALA A 410 8.69 -14.69 8.54
N LEU A 411 9.96 -14.27 8.63
CA LEU A 411 10.50 -13.62 9.83
C LEU A 411 9.73 -12.34 10.16
N ARG A 412 9.43 -11.50 9.16
CA ARG A 412 8.66 -10.27 9.37
C ARG A 412 7.29 -10.58 9.97
N VAL A 413 6.58 -11.57 9.42
CA VAL A 413 5.25 -11.97 9.91
C VAL A 413 5.31 -12.42 11.37
N VAL A 414 6.28 -13.26 11.72
CA VAL A 414 6.47 -13.73 13.11
C VAL A 414 6.78 -12.57 14.05
N GLU A 415 7.68 -11.67 13.65
CA GLU A 415 8.04 -10.49 14.45
C GLU A 415 6.84 -9.57 14.68
N ALA A 416 6.03 -9.33 13.63
CA ALA A 416 4.86 -8.47 13.70
C ALA A 416 3.75 -9.05 14.58
N LEU A 417 3.45 -10.34 14.44
CA LEU A 417 2.37 -11.00 15.19
C LEU A 417 2.74 -11.31 16.64
N ARG A 418 4.03 -11.44 16.96
CA ARG A 418 4.52 -11.64 18.34
C ARG A 418 4.91 -10.34 19.05
N GLU A 419 4.77 -9.20 18.40
CA GLU A 419 5.06 -7.90 19.01
C GLU A 419 4.06 -7.55 20.12
N THR A 420 4.58 -7.34 21.34
CA THR A 420 3.77 -7.05 22.53
C THR A 420 3.87 -5.59 22.97
N SER A 421 4.83 -4.85 22.44
CA SER A 421 5.03 -3.42 22.66
C SER A 421 3.75 -2.63 22.39
N PRO A 422 3.23 -1.86 23.37
CA PRO A 422 2.01 -1.11 23.16
C PRO A 422 2.17 -0.13 22.00
N VAL A 423 3.34 0.51 21.83
CA VAL A 423 3.56 1.53 20.80
C VAL A 423 3.88 0.93 19.43
N LEU A 424 4.62 -0.18 19.38
CA LEU A 424 5.16 -0.76 18.14
C LEU A 424 4.36 -1.94 17.58
N ARG A 425 3.40 -2.48 18.34
CA ARG A 425 2.51 -3.55 17.83
C ARG A 425 1.71 -3.08 16.61
N LEU A 426 1.34 -4.02 15.75
CA LEU A 426 0.47 -3.76 14.59
C LEU A 426 -0.93 -3.28 15.03
N ARG A 427 -1.13 -1.96 15.08
CA ARG A 427 -2.39 -1.27 15.41
C ARG A 427 -3.17 -0.90 14.16
N VAL A 428 -3.70 -1.91 13.50
CA VAL A 428 -4.60 -1.75 12.35
C VAL A 428 -5.99 -2.27 12.71
N SER A 429 -7.02 -1.71 12.08
CA SER A 429 -8.38 -2.21 12.29
C SER A 429 -8.47 -3.69 11.86
N PRO A 430 -9.41 -4.49 12.41
CA PRO A 430 -9.65 -5.85 11.93
C PRO A 430 -9.84 -5.94 10.40
N ALA A 431 -10.44 -4.91 9.79
CA ALA A 431 -10.64 -4.80 8.35
C ALA A 431 -9.33 -4.65 7.54
N GLU A 432 -8.29 -4.06 8.13
CA GLU A 432 -7.03 -3.75 7.43
C GLU A 432 -5.90 -4.74 7.77
N ARG A 433 -6.09 -5.57 8.80
CA ARG A 433 -5.05 -6.46 9.32
C ARG A 433 -4.46 -7.39 8.27
N ASP A 434 -5.32 -8.07 7.53
CA ASP A 434 -4.88 -9.08 6.56
C ASP A 434 -4.07 -8.43 5.43
N ALA A 435 -4.52 -7.26 4.95
CA ALA A 435 -3.80 -6.49 3.94
C ALA A 435 -2.46 -5.94 4.49
N ALA A 436 -2.42 -5.47 5.73
CA ALA A 436 -1.19 -4.99 6.36
C ALA A 436 -0.15 -6.12 6.52
N LEU A 437 -0.58 -7.31 6.93
CA LEU A 437 0.30 -8.48 7.04
C LEU A 437 0.83 -8.94 5.68
N ALA A 438 0.00 -8.92 4.64
CA ALA A 438 0.42 -9.24 3.28
C ALA A 438 1.46 -8.24 2.73
N ARG A 439 1.31 -6.94 3.04
CA ARG A 439 2.32 -5.92 2.68
C ARG A 439 3.62 -6.14 3.45
N LEU A 440 3.51 -6.37 4.76
CA LEU A 440 4.66 -6.63 5.63
C LEU A 440 5.46 -7.86 5.20
N LEU A 441 4.79 -8.93 4.74
CA LEU A 441 5.43 -10.11 4.14
C LEU A 441 6.43 -9.74 3.03
N ARG A 442 6.07 -8.75 2.21
CA ARG A 442 6.84 -8.31 1.04
C ARG A 442 7.71 -7.07 1.29
N ASP A 443 7.87 -6.69 2.56
CA ASP A 443 8.59 -5.46 2.96
C ASP A 443 8.00 -4.18 2.36
N GLU A 444 6.68 -4.20 2.12
CA GLU A 444 5.95 -3.08 1.54
C GLU A 444 5.37 -2.16 2.64
N PRO A 445 5.18 -0.86 2.34
CA PRO A 445 4.49 0.07 3.23
C PRO A 445 3.14 -0.46 3.71
N LEU A 446 2.79 -0.21 4.98
CA LEU A 446 1.52 -0.67 5.53
C LEU A 446 0.28 0.10 5.02
N TRP A 447 0.47 1.29 4.44
CA TRP A 447 -0.62 2.07 3.86
C TRP A 447 -0.84 1.74 2.37
N ALA A 448 -2.06 1.97 1.89
CA ALA A 448 -2.38 1.77 0.48
C ALA A 448 -1.55 2.71 -0.42
N HIS A 449 -1.02 2.17 -1.51
CA HIS A 449 -0.35 2.95 -2.54
C HIS A 449 -1.30 3.96 -3.18
N SER A 450 -0.76 5.05 -3.73
CA SER A 450 -1.59 6.13 -4.26
C SER A 450 -2.19 5.77 -5.63
N PRO A 451 -3.38 6.28 -5.99
CA PRO A 451 -3.97 6.12 -7.33
C PRO A 451 -3.03 6.53 -8.48
N GLU A 452 -2.18 7.52 -8.24
CA GLU A 452 -1.20 8.07 -9.19
C GLU A 452 -0.14 7.02 -9.57
N ASP A 453 0.19 6.10 -8.67
CA ASP A 453 1.13 5.01 -8.91
C ASP A 453 0.57 3.93 -9.88
N TYR A 454 -0.74 3.96 -10.19
CA TYR A 454 -1.42 2.93 -11.00
C TYR A 454 -2.36 3.50 -12.07
N GLN A 455 -2.23 4.77 -12.46
CA GLN A 455 -2.99 5.29 -13.59
C GLN A 455 -2.61 4.56 -14.87
N ARG A 456 -3.45 3.60 -15.28
CA ARG A 456 -3.22 2.82 -16.50
C ARG A 456 -4.24 3.14 -17.56
N ASP A 457 -3.73 3.72 -18.63
CA ASP A 457 -4.44 3.94 -19.88
C ASP A 457 -5.07 2.66 -20.43
N ALA A 458 -4.46 1.49 -20.18
CA ALA A 458 -4.99 0.19 -20.54
C ALA A 458 -6.39 -0.09 -19.95
N ASN A 459 -6.65 0.32 -18.70
CA ASN A 459 -7.94 0.07 -18.03
C ASN A 459 -9.07 0.98 -18.55
N LYS A 460 -8.74 1.90 -19.47
CA LYS A 460 -9.67 2.83 -20.11
C LYS A 460 -10.10 2.32 -21.50
N ILE A 461 -9.43 1.33 -22.07
CA ILE A 461 -9.75 0.76 -23.39
C ILE A 461 -11.06 -0.05 -23.28
N HIS A 462 -12.05 0.31 -24.09
CA HIS A 462 -13.37 -0.31 -24.06
C HIS A 462 -14.08 -0.27 -25.42
N LEU A 463 -15.01 -1.19 -25.62
CA LEU A 463 -15.91 -1.21 -26.75
C LEU A 463 -17.13 -0.34 -26.45
N ALA A 464 -17.45 0.57 -27.38
CA ALA A 464 -18.77 1.16 -27.40
C ALA A 464 -19.74 0.16 -28.04
N LEU A 465 -20.77 -0.23 -27.29
CA LEU A 465 -21.82 -1.10 -27.82
C LEU A 465 -22.57 -0.39 -28.95
N ASN A 466 -22.96 -1.18 -29.94
CA ASN A 466 -23.86 -0.74 -31.01
C ASN A 466 -25.18 -1.51 -30.81
N PRO A 467 -26.30 -0.85 -30.45
CA PRO A 467 -27.56 -1.52 -30.12
C PRO A 467 -28.01 -2.51 -31.19
N ARG A 468 -28.48 -3.69 -30.78
CA ARG A 468 -29.08 -4.69 -31.66
C ARG A 468 -30.56 -4.89 -31.34
N ARG A 469 -31.45 -4.52 -32.26
CA ARG A 469 -32.90 -4.71 -32.10
C ARG A 469 -33.34 -6.18 -32.08
N ALA A 470 -32.76 -7.00 -32.95
CA ALA A 470 -33.19 -8.39 -33.10
C ALA A 470 -32.75 -9.24 -31.89
N PRO A 471 -33.66 -10.03 -31.29
CA PRO A 471 -33.33 -10.93 -30.20
C PRO A 471 -32.35 -12.01 -30.64
N VAL A 472 -31.76 -12.67 -29.66
CA VAL A 472 -30.68 -13.63 -29.84
C VAL A 472 -31.09 -14.96 -29.21
N ALA A 473 -31.27 -16.00 -30.05
CA ALA A 473 -31.72 -17.31 -29.58
C ALA A 473 -30.57 -18.07 -28.90
N THR A 474 -30.63 -18.29 -27.59
CA THR A 474 -29.61 -19.06 -26.85
C THR A 474 -29.92 -20.56 -26.88
N GLN A 475 -28.88 -21.40 -26.86
CA GLN A 475 -29.05 -22.87 -26.84
C GLN A 475 -29.52 -23.40 -25.48
N ALA A 476 -29.18 -22.69 -24.41
CA ALA A 476 -29.62 -22.95 -23.05
C ALA A 476 -30.06 -21.62 -22.40
N PRO A 477 -30.83 -21.66 -21.30
CA PRO A 477 -31.12 -20.47 -20.53
C PRO A 477 -29.84 -19.78 -20.05
N VAL A 478 -29.81 -18.46 -20.06
CA VAL A 478 -28.77 -17.68 -19.40
C VAL A 478 -28.90 -17.88 -17.89
N GLY A 479 -27.79 -18.22 -17.23
CA GLY A 479 -27.74 -18.31 -15.76
C GLY A 479 -27.45 -16.94 -15.14
N VAL A 480 -28.41 -16.36 -14.43
CA VAL A 480 -28.21 -15.09 -13.70
C VAL A 480 -27.89 -15.41 -12.25
N PHE A 481 -26.68 -15.10 -11.81
CA PHE A 481 -26.20 -15.31 -10.44
C PHE A 481 -26.11 -13.96 -9.72
N LEU A 482 -27.07 -13.68 -8.86
CA LEU A 482 -27.25 -12.40 -8.21
C LEU A 482 -27.07 -12.53 -6.69
N HIS A 483 -26.12 -11.80 -6.13
CA HIS A 483 -25.97 -11.69 -4.66
C HIS A 483 -26.64 -10.42 -4.14
N LEU A 484 -27.69 -10.54 -3.33
CA LEU A 484 -28.43 -9.42 -2.74
C LEU A 484 -28.38 -9.47 -1.22
N PHE A 485 -27.34 -8.85 -0.65
CA PHE A 485 -27.26 -8.59 0.77
C PHE A 485 -28.24 -7.48 1.22
N TYR A 486 -28.51 -6.52 0.35
CA TYR A 486 -29.48 -5.43 0.55
C TYR A 486 -30.74 -5.71 -0.28
N GLU A 487 -31.82 -6.13 0.39
CA GLU A 487 -33.05 -6.59 -0.21
C GLU A 487 -33.83 -5.50 -0.97
N ASP A 488 -33.66 -4.25 -0.59
CA ASP A 488 -34.35 -3.11 -1.20
C ASP A 488 -33.84 -2.78 -2.62
N LEU A 489 -32.72 -3.38 -3.04
CA LEU A 489 -32.26 -3.30 -4.43
C LEU A 489 -33.00 -4.28 -5.36
N ALA A 490 -33.83 -5.20 -4.82
CA ALA A 490 -34.48 -6.25 -5.60
C ALA A 490 -35.36 -5.70 -6.74
N GLU A 491 -36.12 -4.63 -6.49
CA GLU A 491 -36.93 -3.96 -7.52
C GLU A 491 -36.08 -3.44 -8.68
N GLN A 492 -34.98 -2.75 -8.37
CA GLN A 492 -34.06 -2.23 -9.37
C GLN A 492 -33.46 -3.35 -10.23
N PHE A 493 -33.05 -4.47 -9.61
CA PHE A 493 -32.54 -5.62 -10.34
C PHE A 493 -33.62 -6.30 -11.16
N ALA A 494 -34.84 -6.46 -10.65
CA ALA A 494 -35.97 -7.01 -11.42
C ALA A 494 -36.23 -6.21 -12.70
N ALA A 495 -36.23 -4.88 -12.61
CA ALA A 495 -36.38 -4.00 -13.77
C ALA A 495 -35.25 -4.17 -14.79
N ARG A 496 -33.99 -4.31 -14.34
CA ARG A 496 -32.83 -4.51 -15.21
C ARG A 496 -32.80 -5.90 -15.85
N LEU A 497 -33.18 -6.94 -15.11
CA LEU A 497 -33.22 -8.31 -15.61
C LEU A 497 -34.34 -8.54 -16.64
N ALA A 498 -35.44 -7.78 -16.55
CA ALA A 498 -36.52 -7.79 -17.55
C ALA A 498 -36.09 -7.30 -18.95
N LEU A 499 -34.89 -6.68 -19.07
CA LEU A 499 -34.30 -6.29 -20.35
C LEU A 499 -33.71 -7.48 -21.12
N ILE A 500 -33.51 -8.63 -20.47
CA ILE A 500 -32.94 -9.83 -21.09
C ILE A 500 -34.02 -10.52 -21.93
N ASP A 501 -33.91 -10.39 -23.26
CA ASP A 501 -34.83 -11.00 -24.23
C ASP A 501 -34.37 -12.40 -24.68
N ALA A 502 -34.15 -13.27 -23.70
CA ALA A 502 -33.73 -14.66 -23.87
C ALA A 502 -34.25 -15.51 -22.70
N PRO A 503 -34.33 -16.86 -22.83
CA PRO A 503 -34.61 -17.71 -21.68
C PRO A 503 -33.58 -17.48 -20.57
N VAL A 504 -34.04 -17.27 -19.33
CA VAL A 504 -33.19 -17.04 -18.16
C VAL A 504 -33.58 -17.97 -17.02
N GLN A 505 -32.59 -18.37 -16.22
CA GLN A 505 -32.80 -18.92 -14.88
C GLN A 505 -32.09 -18.00 -13.89
N ILE A 506 -32.80 -17.56 -12.85
CA ILE A 506 -32.28 -16.61 -11.87
C ILE A 506 -31.97 -17.37 -10.57
N TYR A 507 -30.75 -17.18 -10.07
CA TYR A 507 -30.25 -17.69 -8.81
C TYR A 507 -29.89 -16.53 -7.91
N VAL A 508 -30.51 -16.44 -6.74
CA VAL A 508 -30.28 -15.34 -5.80
C VAL A 508 -29.70 -15.86 -4.49
N SER A 509 -28.63 -15.23 -4.04
CA SER A 509 -28.11 -15.43 -2.69
C SER A 509 -28.44 -14.26 -1.77
N THR A 510 -28.83 -14.57 -0.53
CA THR A 510 -28.99 -13.61 0.57
C THR A 510 -28.68 -14.31 1.91
N ASP A 511 -28.84 -13.66 3.05
CA ASP A 511 -28.38 -14.16 4.36
C ASP A 511 -29.48 -14.49 5.37
N THR A 512 -30.73 -14.10 5.11
CA THR A 512 -31.85 -14.23 6.04
C THR A 512 -33.16 -14.55 5.30
N GLU A 513 -34.05 -15.29 5.95
CA GLU A 513 -35.37 -15.64 5.41
C GLU A 513 -36.21 -14.39 5.13
N GLU A 514 -36.14 -13.36 5.99
CA GLU A 514 -36.87 -12.12 5.82
C GLU A 514 -36.42 -11.33 4.59
N LYS A 515 -35.13 -11.36 4.25
CA LYS A 515 -34.63 -10.78 3.00
C LYS A 515 -35.02 -11.64 1.81
N ALA A 516 -34.95 -12.96 1.92
CA ALA A 516 -35.36 -13.87 0.86
C ALA A 516 -36.83 -13.67 0.47
N ALA A 517 -37.73 -13.55 1.44
CA ALA A 517 -39.15 -13.28 1.20
C ALA A 517 -39.38 -11.95 0.48
N ARG A 518 -38.66 -10.89 0.88
CA ARG A 518 -38.74 -9.57 0.22
C ARG A 518 -38.18 -9.59 -1.20
N ILE A 519 -37.09 -10.31 -1.43
CA ILE A 519 -36.53 -10.48 -2.77
C ILE A 519 -37.48 -11.29 -3.66
N ALA A 520 -38.07 -12.37 -3.14
CA ALA A 520 -39.02 -13.21 -3.87
C ALA A 520 -40.26 -12.44 -4.35
N ALA A 521 -40.69 -11.42 -3.61
CA ALA A 521 -41.80 -10.55 -4.04
C ALA A 521 -41.53 -9.80 -5.35
N HIS A 522 -40.26 -9.44 -5.62
CA HIS A 522 -39.84 -8.79 -6.87
C HIS A 522 -39.31 -9.77 -7.91
N LEU A 523 -38.79 -10.92 -7.49
CA LEU A 523 -38.19 -11.96 -8.33
C LEU A 523 -38.82 -13.34 -8.04
N PRO A 524 -40.11 -13.55 -8.34
CA PRO A 524 -40.82 -14.77 -7.95
C PRO A 524 -40.35 -16.05 -8.65
N GLN A 525 -39.61 -15.90 -9.76
CA GLN A 525 -39.05 -17.01 -10.53
C GLN A 525 -37.61 -17.38 -10.10
N ALA A 526 -37.05 -16.67 -9.12
CA ALA A 526 -35.68 -16.91 -8.68
C ALA A 526 -35.59 -18.11 -7.73
N GLU A 527 -34.55 -18.93 -7.93
CA GLU A 527 -34.11 -19.89 -6.92
C GLU A 527 -33.28 -19.13 -5.87
N ILE A 528 -33.81 -19.00 -4.66
CA ILE A 528 -33.15 -18.25 -3.58
C ILE A 528 -32.49 -19.22 -2.59
N ARG A 529 -31.21 -18.99 -2.28
CA ARG A 529 -30.45 -19.75 -1.28
C ARG A 529 -29.88 -18.83 -0.20
N LEU A 530 -29.91 -19.31 1.04
CA LEU A 530 -29.39 -18.58 2.20
C LEU A 530 -27.94 -18.95 2.51
N PHE A 531 -27.14 -17.92 2.75
CA PHE A 531 -25.71 -18.03 2.95
C PHE A 531 -25.24 -17.04 4.01
N ALA A 532 -24.42 -17.51 4.96
CA ALA A 532 -23.78 -16.61 5.91
C ALA A 532 -22.93 -15.56 5.17
N ASN A 533 -22.80 -14.36 5.74
CA ASN A 533 -21.99 -13.28 5.18
C ASN A 533 -20.48 -13.58 5.32
N ARG A 534 -19.99 -14.53 4.51
CA ARG A 534 -18.60 -15.00 4.48
C ARG A 534 -18.19 -15.18 3.02
N GLY A 535 -17.06 -14.60 2.64
CA GLY A 535 -16.62 -14.58 1.24
C GLY A 535 -17.39 -13.61 0.34
N ARG A 536 -18.21 -12.73 0.93
CA ARG A 536 -18.95 -11.64 0.26
C ARG A 536 -19.80 -12.15 -0.89
N ASP A 537 -19.75 -11.52 -2.06
CA ASP A 537 -20.49 -11.97 -3.23
C ASP A 537 -19.83 -13.17 -3.94
N ILE A 538 -18.52 -13.36 -3.76
CA ILE A 538 -17.74 -14.38 -4.47
C ILE A 538 -18.13 -15.78 -4.03
N TRP A 539 -18.14 -16.04 -2.71
CA TRP A 539 -18.47 -17.37 -2.21
C TRP A 539 -19.88 -17.85 -2.60
N PRO A 540 -20.97 -17.11 -2.31
CA PRO A 540 -22.31 -17.57 -2.61
C PRO A 540 -22.56 -17.70 -4.12
N LYS A 541 -22.00 -16.81 -4.97
CA LYS A 541 -22.16 -16.91 -6.42
C LYS A 541 -21.43 -18.12 -7.00
N LEU A 542 -20.12 -18.26 -6.75
CA LEU A 542 -19.30 -19.27 -7.42
C LEU A 542 -19.45 -20.66 -6.82
N TYR A 543 -19.54 -20.75 -5.49
CA TYR A 543 -19.49 -22.03 -4.78
C TYR A 543 -20.84 -22.39 -4.15
N GLY A 544 -21.60 -21.41 -3.67
CA GLY A 544 -22.97 -21.63 -3.16
C GLY A 544 -23.95 -22.13 -4.22
N PHE A 545 -23.70 -21.80 -5.49
CA PHE A 545 -24.43 -22.30 -6.67
C PHE A 545 -23.54 -23.12 -7.62
N GLY A 546 -22.42 -23.67 -7.13
CA GLY A 546 -21.49 -24.46 -7.94
C GLY A 546 -22.16 -25.62 -8.70
N ASP A 547 -23.20 -26.21 -8.10
CA ASP A 547 -23.97 -27.34 -8.61
C ASP A 547 -24.82 -27.01 -9.85
N VAL A 548 -25.12 -25.75 -10.14
CA VAL A 548 -26.02 -25.38 -11.25
C VAL A 548 -25.31 -24.76 -12.45
N TYR A 549 -24.02 -24.41 -12.35
CA TYR A 549 -23.27 -23.77 -13.45
C TYR A 549 -23.26 -24.59 -14.75
N HIS A 550 -23.19 -25.92 -14.65
CA HIS A 550 -23.15 -26.81 -15.82
C HIS A 550 -24.42 -26.73 -16.70
N ARG A 551 -25.51 -26.14 -16.19
CA ARG A 551 -26.77 -25.94 -16.93
C ARG A 551 -26.73 -24.73 -17.88
N HIS A 552 -25.69 -23.91 -17.81
CA HIS A 552 -25.61 -22.62 -18.50
C HIS A 552 -24.28 -22.48 -19.25
N ASP A 553 -24.32 -22.19 -20.56
CA ASP A 553 -23.10 -21.81 -21.32
C ASP A 553 -22.71 -20.36 -21.01
N ILE A 554 -23.71 -19.48 -20.90
CA ILE A 554 -23.54 -18.05 -20.63
C ILE A 554 -24.15 -17.70 -19.28
N VAL A 555 -23.39 -16.98 -18.47
CA VAL A 555 -23.78 -16.54 -17.13
C VAL A 555 -23.66 -15.03 -16.99
N LEU A 556 -24.49 -14.45 -16.15
CA LEU A 556 -24.43 -13.06 -15.73
C LEU A 556 -24.25 -13.01 -14.22
N HIS A 557 -23.10 -12.48 -13.77
CA HIS A 557 -22.82 -12.30 -12.35
C HIS A 557 -23.11 -10.86 -11.94
N LEU A 558 -23.91 -10.70 -10.88
CA LEU A 558 -24.34 -9.42 -10.35
C LEU A 558 -24.28 -9.43 -8.81
N HIS A 559 -24.15 -8.25 -8.19
CA HIS A 559 -24.40 -8.11 -6.76
C HIS A 559 -24.93 -6.73 -6.41
N GLY A 560 -25.72 -6.67 -5.33
CA GLY A 560 -26.19 -5.43 -4.72
C GLY A 560 -25.28 -5.03 -3.59
N LYS A 561 -24.35 -4.11 -3.83
CA LYS A 561 -23.50 -3.49 -2.81
C LYS A 561 -23.83 -2.01 -2.67
N LYS A 562 -24.15 -1.60 -1.45
CA LYS A 562 -24.24 -0.18 -1.08
C LYS A 562 -22.92 0.32 -0.51
N SER A 563 -22.61 1.58 -0.78
CA SER A 563 -21.48 2.29 -0.19
C SER A 563 -21.98 3.41 0.73
N PRO A 564 -22.56 3.09 1.91
CA PRO A 564 -23.25 4.07 2.76
C PRO A 564 -22.39 5.26 3.20
N HIS A 565 -21.06 5.14 3.12
CA HIS A 565 -20.10 6.16 3.56
C HIS A 565 -19.43 6.94 2.41
N SER A 566 -19.85 6.79 1.15
CA SER A 566 -19.25 7.51 0.02
C SER A 566 -20.26 7.85 -1.06
N GLY A 567 -20.67 9.13 -1.10
CA GLY A 567 -21.52 9.65 -2.18
C GLY A 567 -20.92 9.46 -3.58
N LYS A 568 -19.58 9.40 -3.70
CA LYS A 568 -18.87 9.14 -4.97
C LYS A 568 -19.00 7.69 -5.47
N LEU A 569 -19.34 6.74 -4.60
CA LEU A 569 -19.50 5.33 -4.95
C LEU A 569 -20.96 4.95 -5.23
N ASN A 570 -21.93 5.83 -4.94
CA ASN A 570 -23.36 5.56 -5.18
C ASN A 570 -23.66 5.37 -6.66
N ASP A 571 -23.02 6.14 -7.54
CA ASP A 571 -23.19 6.03 -8.99
C ASP A 571 -22.46 4.83 -9.60
N TRP A 572 -21.61 4.14 -8.82
CA TRP A 572 -20.81 3.03 -9.35
C TRP A 572 -21.67 1.82 -9.72
N LEU A 573 -22.65 1.47 -8.87
CA LEU A 573 -23.60 0.38 -9.18
C LEU A 573 -24.40 0.72 -10.44
N ALA A 574 -24.95 1.93 -10.52
CA ALA A 574 -25.69 2.40 -11.69
C ALA A 574 -24.83 2.33 -12.97
N HIS A 575 -23.58 2.81 -12.91
CA HIS A 575 -22.63 2.73 -14.03
C HIS A 575 -22.38 1.29 -14.49
N ILE A 576 -22.20 0.34 -13.57
CA ILE A 576 -22.01 -1.08 -13.93
C ILE A 576 -23.27 -1.63 -14.59
N LEU A 577 -24.45 -1.35 -14.04
CA LEU A 577 -25.73 -1.79 -14.61
C LEU A 577 -25.97 -1.16 -15.98
N ASP A 578 -25.58 0.09 -16.20
CA ASP A 578 -25.65 0.73 -17.52
C ASP A 578 -24.65 0.11 -18.50
N CYS A 579 -23.49 -0.38 -18.06
CA CYS A 579 -22.58 -1.09 -18.97
C CYS A 579 -23.09 -2.49 -19.36
N LEU A 580 -23.78 -3.18 -18.46
CA LEU A 580 -24.13 -4.61 -18.63
C LEU A 580 -25.61 -4.86 -18.99
N LEU A 581 -26.51 -3.94 -18.61
CA LEU A 581 -27.98 -4.05 -18.65
C LEU A 581 -28.63 -2.66 -18.90
N ASN A 582 -28.14 -1.91 -19.90
CA ASN A 582 -28.66 -0.58 -20.24
C ASN A 582 -30.06 -0.61 -20.85
N SER A 583 -30.22 -1.45 -21.88
CA SER A 583 -31.37 -1.53 -22.76
C SER A 583 -31.48 -2.95 -23.30
N ARG A 584 -32.67 -3.32 -23.79
CA ARG A 584 -32.89 -4.62 -24.45
C ARG A 584 -31.93 -4.81 -25.62
N GLU A 585 -31.68 -3.75 -26.39
CA GLU A 585 -30.83 -3.78 -27.56
C GLU A 585 -29.34 -3.93 -27.23
N ASP A 586 -28.88 -3.36 -26.12
CA ASP A 586 -27.50 -3.54 -25.66
C ASP A 586 -27.28 -4.95 -25.09
N VAL A 587 -28.27 -5.51 -24.39
CA VAL A 587 -28.22 -6.90 -23.93
C VAL A 587 -28.23 -7.87 -25.10
N ASN A 588 -29.11 -7.67 -26.08
CA ASN A 588 -29.10 -8.43 -27.34
C ASN A 588 -27.77 -8.28 -28.07
N ARG A 589 -27.13 -7.10 -28.00
CA ARG A 589 -25.81 -6.90 -28.57
C ARG A 589 -24.77 -7.77 -27.88
N ILE A 590 -24.71 -7.79 -26.54
CA ILE A 590 -23.78 -8.63 -25.76
C ILE A 590 -24.00 -10.12 -26.05
N LEU A 591 -25.24 -10.61 -26.00
CA LEU A 591 -25.55 -12.01 -26.29
C LEU A 591 -25.12 -12.41 -27.72
N SER A 592 -25.33 -11.52 -28.70
CA SER A 592 -24.90 -11.77 -30.09
C SER A 592 -23.37 -11.92 -30.22
N LEU A 593 -22.59 -11.27 -29.35
CA LEU A 593 -21.13 -11.38 -29.32
C LEU A 593 -20.71 -12.77 -28.83
N PHE A 594 -21.28 -13.25 -27.73
CA PHE A 594 -20.98 -14.59 -27.21
C PHE A 594 -21.30 -15.71 -28.21
N GLN A 595 -22.33 -15.52 -29.05
CA GLN A 595 -22.65 -16.47 -30.11
C GLN A 595 -21.68 -16.44 -31.28
N SER A 596 -21.25 -15.23 -31.69
CA SER A 596 -20.46 -15.05 -32.90
C SER A 596 -18.95 -15.18 -32.68
N ILE A 597 -18.51 -15.03 -31.43
CA ILE A 597 -17.10 -14.98 -31.05
C ILE A 597 -16.85 -16.07 -30.00
N PRO A 598 -16.47 -17.29 -30.42
CA PRO A 598 -16.23 -18.41 -29.49
C PRO A 598 -15.16 -18.11 -28.44
N SER A 599 -14.14 -17.32 -28.79
CA SER A 599 -13.08 -16.91 -27.88
C SER A 599 -13.52 -15.90 -26.84
N LEU A 600 -14.69 -15.25 -26.97
CA LEU A 600 -15.16 -14.29 -25.98
C LEU A 600 -15.49 -15.02 -24.66
N GLY A 601 -14.71 -14.73 -23.62
CA GLY A 601 -14.86 -15.32 -22.30
C GLY A 601 -15.63 -14.41 -21.35
N LEU A 602 -15.23 -13.13 -21.25
CA LEU A 602 -15.83 -12.17 -20.32
C LEU A 602 -16.19 -10.87 -21.03
N VAL A 603 -17.39 -10.34 -20.72
CA VAL A 603 -17.76 -8.94 -21.00
C VAL A 603 -17.88 -8.21 -19.67
N THR A 604 -17.07 -7.18 -19.49
CA THR A 604 -16.88 -6.49 -18.21
C THR A 604 -17.23 -5.01 -18.33
N PRO A 605 -17.69 -4.34 -17.27
CA PRO A 605 -17.95 -2.90 -17.33
C PRO A 605 -16.63 -2.12 -17.45
N LEU A 606 -16.63 -1.01 -18.19
CA LEU A 606 -15.54 -0.03 -18.15
C LEU A 606 -15.29 0.37 -16.69
N THR A 607 -14.04 0.30 -16.23
CA THR A 607 -13.71 0.61 -14.84
C THR A 607 -14.15 2.02 -14.47
N TYR A 608 -14.95 2.15 -13.41
CA TYR A 608 -15.49 3.44 -12.99
C TYR A 608 -14.38 4.32 -12.39
N ARG A 609 -14.42 5.62 -12.71
CA ARG A 609 -13.34 6.58 -12.39
C ARG A 609 -12.91 6.59 -10.92
N SER A 610 -13.83 6.40 -9.98
CA SER A 610 -13.54 6.48 -8.54
C SER A 610 -12.90 5.21 -7.97
N VAL A 611 -12.84 4.13 -8.74
CA VAL A 611 -12.24 2.84 -8.34
C VAL A 611 -11.08 2.42 -9.24
N LEU A 612 -10.62 3.30 -10.15
CA LEU A 612 -9.45 3.04 -10.98
C LEU A 612 -8.21 2.65 -10.15
N SER A 613 -8.06 3.25 -8.97
CA SER A 613 -6.97 2.94 -8.04
C SER A 613 -7.05 1.55 -7.43
N ALA A 614 -8.20 0.86 -7.49
CA ALA A 614 -8.35 -0.50 -6.97
C ALA A 614 -8.05 -1.57 -8.04
N SER A 615 -7.83 -1.17 -9.30
CA SER A 615 -7.61 -2.06 -10.45
C SER A 615 -6.16 -2.59 -10.51
N HIS A 616 -5.71 -3.21 -9.42
CA HIS A 616 -4.39 -3.81 -9.26
C HIS A 616 -4.45 -4.99 -8.29
N TRP A 617 -3.37 -5.77 -8.16
CA TRP A 617 -3.29 -6.90 -7.25
C TRP A 617 -3.52 -6.53 -5.78
N GLY A 618 -2.91 -5.43 -5.33
CA GLY A 618 -2.97 -5.01 -3.93
C GLY A 618 -2.38 -6.10 -3.04
N ALA A 619 -2.96 -6.31 -1.87
CA ALA A 619 -2.55 -7.36 -0.94
C ALA A 619 -2.92 -8.80 -1.38
N ASN A 620 -3.44 -9.00 -2.61
CA ASN A 620 -4.00 -10.29 -3.02
C ASN A 620 -3.09 -11.17 -3.89
N LYS A 621 -1.97 -10.67 -4.42
CA LYS A 621 -1.13 -11.42 -5.38
C LYS A 621 -0.65 -12.75 -4.79
N ASP A 622 -0.30 -12.76 -3.51
CA ASP A 622 0.20 -13.96 -2.83
C ASP A 622 -0.88 -15.00 -2.55
N ILE A 623 -2.10 -14.56 -2.20
CA ILE A 623 -3.26 -15.48 -2.12
C ILE A 623 -3.57 -16.04 -3.52
N ALA A 624 -3.48 -15.20 -4.56
CA ALA A 624 -3.68 -15.63 -5.94
C ALA A 624 -2.61 -16.64 -6.42
N ARG A 625 -1.38 -16.59 -5.90
CA ARG A 625 -0.36 -17.63 -6.17
C ARG A 625 -0.79 -18.99 -5.64
N GLU A 626 -1.40 -19.05 -4.47
CA GLU A 626 -1.94 -20.30 -3.93
C GLU A 626 -3.14 -20.79 -4.77
N LEU A 627 -4.05 -19.89 -5.16
CA LEU A 627 -5.16 -20.25 -6.05
C LEU A 627 -4.66 -20.75 -7.41
N ALA A 628 -3.64 -20.11 -7.97
CA ALA A 628 -2.99 -20.51 -9.22
C ALA A 628 -2.37 -21.92 -9.11
N ALA A 629 -1.74 -22.24 -7.98
CA ALA A 629 -1.21 -23.57 -7.73
C ALA A 629 -2.33 -24.63 -7.67
N ARG A 630 -3.44 -24.33 -6.99
CA ARG A 630 -4.59 -25.26 -6.87
C ARG A 630 -5.29 -25.55 -8.20
N ILE A 631 -5.32 -24.58 -9.12
CA ILE A 631 -5.87 -24.78 -10.49
C ILE A 631 -4.81 -25.25 -11.49
N ASN A 632 -3.58 -25.55 -11.04
CA ASN A 632 -2.45 -25.93 -11.90
C ASN A 632 -2.23 -24.94 -13.06
N LEU A 633 -2.24 -23.64 -12.77
CA LEU A 633 -2.03 -22.59 -13.75
C LEU A 633 -0.60 -22.66 -14.30
N GLN A 634 -0.47 -22.86 -15.60
CA GLN A 634 0.84 -23.00 -16.25
C GLN A 634 1.57 -21.67 -16.45
N ALA A 635 0.81 -20.59 -16.69
CA ALA A 635 1.36 -19.26 -16.92
C ALA A 635 1.62 -18.53 -15.58
N PRO A 636 2.67 -17.69 -15.49
CA PRO A 636 2.88 -16.84 -14.33
C PRO A 636 1.73 -15.83 -14.19
N LEU A 637 1.45 -15.43 -12.95
CA LEU A 637 0.51 -14.34 -12.70
C LEU A 637 1.01 -13.05 -13.37
N PRO A 638 0.13 -12.32 -14.08
CA PRO A 638 0.52 -11.07 -14.73
C PRO A 638 0.95 -10.03 -13.69
N ASP A 639 1.83 -9.12 -14.08
CA ASP A 639 2.08 -7.93 -13.29
C ASP A 639 0.88 -6.98 -13.34
N ASN A 640 0.89 -6.00 -12.44
CA ASN A 640 -0.20 -5.04 -12.33
C ASN A 640 -0.51 -4.39 -13.71
N SER A 641 0.51 -4.09 -14.54
CA SER A 641 0.34 -3.49 -15.88
C SER A 641 -0.49 -4.32 -16.84
N GLN A 642 -0.47 -5.64 -16.68
CA GLN A 642 -1.12 -6.59 -17.57
C GLN A 642 -2.41 -7.19 -16.98
N LEU A 643 -2.67 -6.93 -15.70
CA LEU A 643 -3.83 -7.42 -14.97
C LEU A 643 -5.11 -6.70 -15.45
N GLN A 644 -6.02 -7.47 -16.03
CA GLN A 644 -7.39 -7.05 -16.36
C GLN A 644 -8.36 -8.01 -15.67
N PHE A 645 -9.42 -7.47 -15.07
CA PHE A 645 -10.46 -8.24 -14.38
C PHE A 645 -11.71 -7.36 -14.21
N PRO A 646 -12.90 -7.95 -13.98
CA PRO A 646 -14.10 -7.18 -13.69
C PRO A 646 -14.02 -6.55 -12.30
N VAL A 647 -13.58 -5.29 -12.22
CA VAL A 647 -13.53 -4.55 -10.94
C VAL A 647 -14.93 -4.41 -10.38
N GLY A 648 -15.18 -4.99 -9.21
CA GLY A 648 -16.51 -5.13 -8.62
C GLY A 648 -17.24 -6.41 -9.01
N SER A 649 -16.55 -7.45 -9.51
CA SER A 649 -17.06 -8.83 -9.66
C SER A 649 -18.43 -9.01 -10.37
N MET A 650 -18.80 -8.06 -11.23
CA MET A 650 -20.00 -8.08 -12.06
C MET A 650 -19.64 -8.11 -13.54
N PHE A 651 -20.16 -9.08 -14.27
CA PHE A 651 -19.78 -9.34 -15.66
C PHE A 651 -20.75 -10.33 -16.32
N TRP A 652 -20.80 -10.32 -17.65
CA TRP A 652 -21.26 -11.46 -18.42
C TRP A 652 -20.08 -12.37 -18.70
N GLY A 653 -20.28 -13.69 -18.63
CA GLY A 653 -19.20 -14.65 -18.83
C GLY A 653 -19.66 -15.93 -19.52
N ARG A 654 -18.74 -16.57 -20.22
CA ARG A 654 -18.86 -17.97 -20.61
C ARG A 654 -18.45 -18.85 -19.45
N THR A 655 -19.25 -19.83 -19.07
CA THR A 655 -18.95 -20.73 -17.94
C THR A 655 -17.59 -21.40 -18.09
N LYS A 656 -17.25 -21.85 -19.31
CA LYS A 656 -15.92 -22.43 -19.62
C LYS A 656 -14.74 -21.51 -19.32
N ALA A 657 -14.91 -20.19 -19.44
CA ALA A 657 -13.84 -19.22 -19.21
C ALA A 657 -13.51 -19.02 -17.73
N ILE A 658 -14.43 -19.41 -16.84
CA ILE A 658 -14.25 -19.34 -15.37
C ILE A 658 -14.23 -20.72 -14.71
N GLN A 659 -14.36 -21.80 -15.48
CA GLN A 659 -14.46 -23.17 -14.99
C GLN A 659 -13.35 -23.56 -14.01
N PRO A 660 -12.06 -23.24 -14.25
CA PRO A 660 -11.00 -23.58 -13.30
C PRO A 660 -11.21 -23.00 -11.89
N LEU A 661 -11.89 -21.84 -11.75
CA LEU A 661 -12.21 -21.26 -10.44
C LEU A 661 -13.41 -21.94 -9.78
N LEU A 662 -14.37 -22.44 -10.58
CA LEU A 662 -15.52 -23.21 -10.07
C LEU A 662 -15.04 -24.59 -9.55
N ASP A 663 -14.11 -25.21 -10.25
CA ASP A 663 -13.55 -26.53 -9.92
C ASP A 663 -12.72 -26.56 -8.63
N LEU A 664 -12.34 -25.39 -8.09
CA LEU A 664 -11.69 -25.29 -6.77
C LEU A 664 -12.56 -25.81 -5.62
N ALA A 665 -13.88 -25.84 -5.79
CA ALA A 665 -14.85 -26.34 -4.80
C ALA A 665 -14.65 -25.77 -3.38
N LEU A 666 -14.41 -24.45 -3.28
CA LEU A 666 -14.09 -23.81 -2.00
C LEU A 666 -15.29 -23.78 -1.06
N THR A 667 -15.07 -24.22 0.17
CA THR A 667 -16.03 -24.10 1.29
C THR A 667 -15.94 -22.72 1.97
N PRO A 668 -16.94 -22.32 2.78
CA PRO A 668 -16.89 -21.08 3.56
C PRO A 668 -15.63 -20.96 4.43
N ALA A 669 -15.12 -22.08 4.96
CA ALA A 669 -13.95 -22.11 5.85
C ALA A 669 -12.69 -21.52 5.20
N HIS A 670 -12.59 -21.56 3.87
CA HIS A 670 -11.48 -20.98 3.11
C HIS A 670 -11.45 -19.45 3.11
N PHE A 671 -12.56 -18.79 3.44
CA PHE A 671 -12.64 -17.33 3.48
C PHE A 671 -12.47 -16.85 4.92
N PRO A 672 -11.75 -15.75 5.20
CA PRO A 672 -11.66 -15.22 6.55
C PRO A 672 -13.05 -14.76 7.07
N PRO A 673 -13.26 -14.70 8.40
CA PRO A 673 -14.43 -14.06 8.98
C PRO A 673 -14.59 -12.62 8.49
N GLU A 674 -15.83 -12.19 8.25
CA GLU A 674 -16.12 -10.85 7.75
C GLU A 674 -15.93 -9.80 8.86
N ALA A 675 -15.03 -8.86 8.62
CA ALA A 675 -14.65 -7.78 9.54
C ALA A 675 -14.64 -6.40 8.85
N GLY A 676 -15.20 -6.30 7.64
CA GLY A 676 -15.18 -5.09 6.82
C GLY A 676 -13.98 -5.00 5.88
N GLN A 677 -13.27 -6.10 5.62
CA GLN A 677 -12.05 -6.09 4.80
C GLN A 677 -12.31 -5.54 3.40
N VAL A 678 -11.40 -4.70 2.91
CA VAL A 678 -11.50 -4.08 1.57
C VAL A 678 -10.41 -4.57 0.60
N ASP A 679 -9.45 -5.34 1.09
CA ASP A 679 -8.32 -5.89 0.34
C ASP A 679 -7.71 -7.07 1.12
N GLY A 680 -6.85 -7.87 0.49
CA GLY A 680 -6.04 -8.90 1.15
C GLY A 680 -6.78 -10.19 1.56
N THR A 681 -7.88 -10.53 0.88
CA THR A 681 -8.68 -11.73 1.20
C THR A 681 -8.90 -12.61 -0.03
N VAL A 682 -9.32 -13.86 0.20
CA VAL A 682 -9.61 -14.85 -0.86
C VAL A 682 -10.66 -14.37 -1.85
N ALA A 683 -11.71 -13.68 -1.39
CA ALA A 683 -12.72 -13.10 -2.27
C ALA A 683 -12.11 -12.09 -3.26
N HIS A 684 -11.28 -11.17 -2.76
CA HIS A 684 -10.59 -10.18 -3.58
C HIS A 684 -9.54 -10.80 -4.51
N ALA A 685 -8.88 -11.88 -4.08
CA ALA A 685 -7.96 -12.65 -4.93
C ALA A 685 -8.70 -13.34 -6.08
N ILE A 686 -9.84 -14.00 -5.81
CA ILE A 686 -10.67 -14.65 -6.83
C ILE A 686 -11.22 -13.63 -7.83
N GLU A 687 -11.70 -12.47 -7.36
CA GLU A 687 -12.15 -11.37 -8.24
C GLU A 687 -11.09 -11.01 -9.29
N ARG A 688 -9.82 -10.87 -8.88
CA ARG A 688 -8.69 -10.58 -9.77
C ARG A 688 -8.34 -11.76 -10.67
N MET A 689 -8.44 -12.98 -10.13
CA MET A 689 -8.18 -14.21 -10.87
C MET A 689 -9.19 -14.48 -11.98
N LEU A 690 -10.41 -13.90 -11.95
CA LEU A 690 -11.40 -14.08 -13.03
C LEU A 690 -10.82 -13.75 -14.41
N GLY A 691 -10.09 -12.63 -14.52
CA GLY A 691 -9.46 -12.26 -15.79
C GLY A 691 -8.21 -13.09 -16.11
N VAL A 692 -7.46 -13.53 -15.10
CA VAL A 692 -6.31 -14.42 -15.27
C VAL A 692 -6.76 -15.77 -15.84
N VAL A 693 -7.79 -16.37 -15.25
CA VAL A 693 -8.32 -17.67 -15.67
C VAL A 693 -9.02 -17.59 -17.03
N CYS A 694 -9.75 -16.50 -17.31
CA CYS A 694 -10.32 -16.26 -18.63
C CYS A 694 -9.24 -16.35 -19.72
N ARG A 695 -8.12 -15.65 -19.56
CA ARG A 695 -7.02 -15.70 -20.52
C ARG A 695 -6.32 -17.06 -20.55
N ALA A 696 -6.12 -17.68 -19.38
CA ALA A 696 -5.45 -18.98 -19.28
C ALA A 696 -6.23 -20.10 -19.99
N THR A 697 -7.56 -19.98 -20.07
CA THR A 697 -8.42 -20.88 -20.83
C THR A 697 -8.52 -20.53 -22.32
N GLY A 698 -7.71 -19.59 -22.81
CA GLY A 698 -7.68 -19.16 -24.21
C GLY A 698 -8.81 -18.20 -24.60
N HIS A 699 -9.46 -17.55 -23.63
CA HIS A 699 -10.57 -16.64 -23.87
C HIS A 699 -10.20 -15.15 -23.70
N ASP A 700 -10.90 -14.32 -24.45
CA ASP A 700 -10.76 -12.87 -24.46
C ASP A 700 -11.65 -12.18 -23.39
N ILE A 701 -11.16 -11.03 -22.92
CA ILE A 701 -11.89 -10.12 -22.05
C ILE A 701 -12.25 -8.87 -22.85
N LEU A 702 -13.51 -8.47 -22.79
CA LEU A 702 -14.04 -7.31 -23.51
C LEU A 702 -14.66 -6.31 -22.53
N PRO A 703 -13.95 -5.23 -22.18
CA PRO A 703 -14.55 -4.11 -21.46
C PRO A 703 -15.54 -3.36 -22.34
N VAL A 704 -16.71 -3.01 -21.82
CA VAL A 704 -17.79 -2.30 -22.55
C VAL A 704 -18.25 -1.06 -21.78
N ALA A 705 -18.77 -0.09 -22.52
CA ALA A 705 -19.47 1.06 -21.96
C ALA A 705 -20.85 1.23 -22.61
N ALA A 706 -21.77 1.85 -21.88
CA ALA A 706 -23.11 2.14 -22.36
C ALA A 706 -23.10 3.08 -23.58
N VAL A 707 -24.15 2.99 -24.39
CA VAL A 707 -24.34 3.88 -25.53
C VAL A 707 -24.53 5.32 -25.04
N GLY A 708 -23.77 6.26 -25.65
CA GLY A 708 -23.80 7.68 -25.26
C GLY A 708 -22.79 8.08 -24.18
N GLN A 709 -22.10 7.12 -23.55
CA GLN A 709 -21.06 7.43 -22.57
C GLN A 709 -19.82 8.03 -23.25
N THR A 710 -19.40 9.21 -22.78
CA THR A 710 -18.27 9.98 -23.34
C THR A 710 -16.97 9.86 -22.54
N ALA A 711 -17.01 9.13 -21.42
CA ALA A 711 -15.83 8.87 -20.61
C ALA A 711 -14.73 8.21 -21.45
N HIS A 712 -13.49 8.69 -21.32
CA HIS A 712 -12.33 8.07 -21.96
C HIS A 712 -12.43 7.92 -23.49
N ALA A 713 -13.08 8.87 -24.19
CA ALA A 713 -13.34 8.81 -25.63
C ALA A 713 -12.13 8.42 -26.52
N LYS A 714 -10.91 8.85 -26.15
CA LYS A 714 -9.68 8.51 -26.89
C LYS A 714 -9.28 7.02 -26.82
N TYR A 715 -9.80 6.27 -25.84
CA TYR A 715 -9.57 4.83 -25.67
C TYR A 715 -10.75 3.97 -26.16
N ARG A 716 -11.82 4.61 -26.62
CA ARG A 716 -13.02 3.95 -27.13
C ARG A 716 -12.72 3.26 -28.46
N ARG A 717 -13.14 2.00 -28.59
CA ARG A 717 -13.09 1.22 -29.83
C ARG A 717 -14.50 1.02 -30.37
N GLN A 718 -14.63 1.01 -31.69
CA GLN A 718 -15.89 0.76 -32.40
C GLN A 718 -15.60 -0.16 -33.58
N PHE A 719 -16.51 -1.10 -33.83
CA PHE A 719 -16.41 -2.05 -34.92
C PHE A 719 -17.76 -2.20 -35.62
N ASN A 720 -17.72 -2.25 -36.95
CA ASN A 720 -18.92 -2.29 -37.78
C ASN A 720 -19.53 -3.69 -37.90
N SER A 721 -18.85 -4.74 -37.44
CA SER A 721 -19.35 -6.12 -37.46
C SER A 721 -18.71 -6.98 -36.37
N ASN A 722 -19.36 -8.11 -36.05
CA ASN A 722 -18.81 -9.11 -35.13
C ASN A 722 -17.51 -9.72 -35.66
N ARG A 723 -17.39 -9.88 -36.98
CA ARG A 723 -16.18 -10.39 -37.63
C ARG A 723 -15.01 -9.43 -37.42
N ALA A 724 -15.23 -8.13 -37.62
CA ALA A 724 -14.19 -7.12 -37.41
C ALA A 724 -13.74 -7.05 -35.94
N LEU A 725 -14.70 -7.11 -35.00
CA LEU A 725 -14.38 -7.18 -33.57
C LEU A 725 -13.61 -8.45 -33.22
N ARG A 726 -14.00 -9.61 -33.76
CA ARG A 726 -13.28 -10.87 -33.56
C ARG A 726 -11.83 -10.78 -34.02
N THR A 727 -11.60 -10.31 -35.25
CA THR A 727 -10.24 -10.12 -35.77
C THR A 727 -9.43 -9.14 -34.92
N ALA A 728 -10.06 -8.11 -34.37
CA ALA A 728 -9.39 -7.17 -33.47
C ALA A 728 -9.05 -7.79 -32.10
N LEU A 729 -9.93 -8.65 -31.56
CA LEU A 729 -9.63 -9.41 -30.33
C LEU A 729 -8.46 -10.37 -30.55
N GLU A 730 -8.46 -11.12 -31.66
CA GLU A 730 -7.36 -12.00 -32.08
C GLU A 730 -6.03 -11.22 -32.25
N ALA A 731 -6.10 -9.94 -32.63
CA ALA A 731 -4.96 -9.04 -32.73
C ALA A 731 -4.59 -8.32 -31.41
N GLY A 732 -5.25 -8.63 -30.30
CA GLY A 732 -4.96 -8.04 -28.99
C GLY A 732 -5.42 -6.59 -28.81
N ALA A 733 -6.42 -6.10 -29.57
CA ALA A 733 -6.85 -4.70 -29.54
C ALA A 733 -7.39 -4.20 -28.17
N PHE A 734 -7.71 -5.14 -27.27
CA PHE A 734 -8.17 -4.89 -25.90
C PHE A 734 -7.19 -5.40 -24.83
N ALA A 735 -6.08 -6.03 -25.25
CA ALA A 735 -5.02 -6.41 -24.33
C ALA A 735 -4.27 -5.15 -23.85
N PRO A 736 -3.77 -5.15 -22.61
CA PRO A 736 -2.84 -4.13 -22.16
C PRO A 736 -1.57 -4.17 -23.04
N PRO A 737 -0.95 -3.01 -23.31
CA PRO A 737 0.20 -2.89 -24.21
C PRO A 737 1.44 -3.63 -23.69
#